data_AF-A0A2M8FD47-F1
#
_entry.id   AF-A0A2M8FD47-F1
#
_cell.length_a   1.000
_cell.length_b   1.000
_cell.length_c   1.000
_cell.angle_alpha   90.00
_cell.angle_beta   90.00
_cell.angle_gamma   90.00
#
_symmetry.space_group_name_H-M   'P 1'
#
loop_
_entity.id
_entity.type
_entity.pdbx_description
1 polymer ?
#
loop_
_entity_poly.entity_id
_entity_poly.type
_entity_poly.pdbx_seq_one_letter_code
_entity_poly.pdbx_strand_id
1 'polypeptide(L)'
;MNSKNARSVLKFVIGWPIALISLFFIFKAINPNLGLIGSYFTNVNIPTLIIGFLCFLVYFFLRAYSWQLILKAKSYKIPFREVLYFWELSEFKRYVPGSIWSLVSRGLSFTEKKVSKNDIIHSLTIEAELIIISCLTVSLLAMQFLVEPLPIAFKNLIYISFFTVIILVNLLFLFSFRIKKNIKNRFLSFLCCDFPTEKVIPLLFFSTLSFIFFGLGSFFVGFAFFYLNLTKIFVLCGFFTFSLLVGYLSFITPMGLGIREAVITSGLSNLVASSIAGLIAIFTRIFLIFTEIIFFLLTLIFYRLKSTKVQKIYDLANKFKFEILLGLFIIGYNAYFIIASILRYENYFAGRFDLGNMDQAVWNTLHGRFFQLTDPNGVDIVSRLAFHADYILVLLAPLYRIWSDPRLLLIVQTVVLSIGAVFVYLIAKNILKNKAFSLIFAGSFLINPALNYTNLYDFHPVTLGTTFLLAVFYFLYKKTYFWFVFFLILAGITKEQVWLIVALFGIYLFIINFRKNQSLFLKSFAILIFLTGICIFYYLIWWAIPGARGGNHFALAYYSEFGDSPSGIIKNIIFSPIKTILLIFQPSQSLYLLQLFLPLGFLSLFAPLFLIFAMPDLGINLLSSNAQLHQIYYQYSATITPFIFISGVFGLNFLLKLYSKINRLFFYTFLMFFSVFGAFFYGPLPGAANPNLDMFTKRLENKKAIDNFLTKIPRQYSIAATNNLGSHLSHRQKIFTIPVGIDRADIIVFLLNDSYAQPSLAAQIDMAKKMENNKNYIQIFKSGDFIAFEKRNLYSTQNPKIKQPKPFPYSIPALINRSYSLEQITIEKQISSNKSFYSFISSYYSDGLKLFALMNKPNLDKPESGYPVLILNHGYINPKEYSTVNSYKEVADFYTKNGFVVVKPDYRGNADSELDNSALMRFAYPTDILNLISSLNSITDVNQNRVFLWGHSMGGEIALKVLEIASKNNDLKGKIKGAILWAPVTDPVKWFSQPNLAKIPESGLKQFPYTNTFKIMGNPDSNSKIWQSVSPLNHLQNIDIPIFIQHGTNDNIVPYTWSVYLNKSLIKLDKNSNLVLYKNNNHNLSLSREQVLSDSLDFLKSH
;
A
#
# COMPACT_ATOMS: atom_id res chain seq x y z
N MET A 1 49.04 41.37 -18.96
CA MET A 1 48.43 40.06 -18.64
C MET A 1 47.51 39.62 -19.77
N ASN A 2 47.82 38.51 -20.46
CA ASN A 2 46.99 37.99 -21.55
C ASN A 2 45.55 37.69 -21.08
N SER A 3 44.53 38.04 -21.88
CA SER A 3 43.10 37.86 -21.57
C SER A 3 42.70 36.41 -21.24
N LYS A 4 43.53 35.43 -21.64
CA LYS A 4 43.42 34.01 -21.24
C LYS A 4 43.77 33.75 -19.77
N ASN A 5 44.79 34.43 -19.21
CA ASN A 5 45.22 34.23 -17.82
C ASN A 5 44.30 34.95 -16.83
N ALA A 6 43.78 36.13 -17.17
CA ALA A 6 42.76 36.79 -16.37
C ALA A 6 41.45 35.96 -16.30
N ARG A 7 41.07 35.28 -17.40
CA ARG A 7 39.92 34.36 -17.43
C ARG A 7 40.15 33.07 -16.64
N SER A 8 41.35 32.50 -16.61
CA SER A 8 41.62 31.28 -15.82
C SER A 8 41.67 31.58 -14.32
N VAL A 9 42.19 32.74 -13.93
CA VAL A 9 42.18 33.22 -12.53
C VAL A 9 40.75 33.56 -12.09
N LEU A 10 39.96 34.26 -12.91
CA LEU A 10 38.52 34.47 -12.62
C LEU A 10 37.76 33.14 -12.48
N LYS A 11 38.05 32.13 -13.31
CA LYS A 11 37.47 30.78 -13.19
C LYS A 11 37.82 30.10 -11.88
N PHE A 12 39.07 30.23 -11.45
CA PHE A 12 39.54 29.63 -10.21
C PHE A 12 38.94 30.35 -8.98
N VAL A 13 38.84 31.68 -9.02
CA VAL A 13 38.34 32.51 -7.92
C VAL A 13 36.80 32.52 -7.81
N ILE A 14 36.07 32.48 -8.93
CA ILE A 14 34.59 32.54 -8.99
C ILE A 14 33.94 31.15 -9.13
N GLY A 15 34.70 30.15 -9.59
CA GLY A 15 34.17 28.81 -9.87
C GLY A 15 33.96 27.97 -8.62
N TRP A 16 35.06 27.50 -8.04
CA TRP A 16 35.06 26.57 -6.91
C TRP A 16 34.83 27.24 -5.55
N PRO A 17 35.43 28.40 -5.23
CA PRO A 17 35.22 29.07 -3.96
C PRO A 17 33.76 29.48 -3.74
N ILE A 18 33.08 30.00 -4.77
CA ILE A 18 31.65 30.37 -4.68
C ILE A 18 30.77 29.13 -4.51
N ALA A 19 31.09 28.00 -5.14
CA ALA A 19 30.37 26.74 -4.91
C ALA A 19 30.57 26.21 -3.48
N LEU A 20 31.77 26.34 -2.91
CA LEU A 20 32.06 26.01 -1.51
C LEU A 20 31.35 26.97 -0.53
N ILE A 21 31.27 28.26 -0.87
CA ILE A 21 30.52 29.26 -0.11
C ILE A 21 29.01 28.95 -0.16
N SER A 22 28.46 28.57 -1.33
CA SER A 22 27.08 28.08 -1.45
C SER A 22 26.83 26.89 -0.51
N LEU A 23 27.74 25.90 -0.49
CA LEU A 23 27.64 24.74 0.42
C LEU A 23 27.67 25.15 1.90
N PHE A 24 28.50 26.11 2.28
CA PHE A 24 28.52 26.66 3.65
C PHE A 24 27.19 27.30 4.04
N PHE A 25 26.61 28.15 3.18
CA PHE A 25 25.31 28.78 3.47
C PHE A 25 24.14 27.79 3.47
N ILE A 26 24.20 26.76 2.62
CA ILE A 26 23.26 25.63 2.66
C ILE A 26 23.36 24.89 4.01
N PHE A 27 24.58 24.54 4.44
CA PHE A 27 24.80 23.88 5.73
C PHE A 27 24.27 24.74 6.88
N LYS A 28 24.55 26.04 6.89
CA LYS A 28 24.05 26.98 7.90
C LYS A 28 22.52 27.05 7.94
N ALA A 29 21.83 26.90 6.80
CA ALA A 29 20.37 26.88 6.75
C ALA A 29 19.76 25.56 7.27
N ILE A 30 20.47 24.44 7.15
CA ILE A 30 19.98 23.12 7.54
C ILE A 30 20.35 22.78 8.99
N ASN A 31 21.55 23.14 9.44
CA ASN A 31 22.14 22.72 10.71
C ASN A 31 21.25 22.96 11.95
N PRO A 32 20.56 24.12 12.11
CA PRO A 32 19.71 24.36 13.28
C PRO A 32 18.53 23.39 13.40
N ASN A 33 18.12 22.74 12.31
CA ASN A 33 16.95 21.88 12.25
C ASN A 33 17.30 20.38 12.34
N LEU A 34 18.58 19.99 12.35
CA LEU A 34 19.01 18.58 12.28
C LEU A 34 18.53 17.74 13.47
N GLY A 35 18.53 18.31 14.68
CA GLY A 35 18.03 17.62 15.89
C GLY A 35 16.53 17.33 15.84
N LEU A 36 15.73 18.29 15.35
CA LEU A 36 14.29 18.13 15.15
C LEU A 36 13.96 17.11 14.04
N ILE A 37 14.80 17.02 13.01
CA ILE A 37 14.60 16.14 11.87
C ILE A 37 14.81 14.66 12.25
N GLY A 38 15.83 14.38 13.08
CA GLY A 38 16.19 13.01 13.48
C GLY A 38 15.03 12.23 14.12
N SER A 39 14.17 12.90 14.90
CA SER A 39 13.03 12.26 15.57
C SER A 39 11.89 11.85 14.64
N TYR A 40 11.76 12.45 13.45
CA TYR A 40 10.66 12.15 12.50
C TYR A 40 11.05 11.14 11.40
N PHE A 41 12.34 10.80 11.27
CA PHE A 41 12.79 9.82 10.28
C PHE A 41 12.35 8.38 10.57
N THR A 42 11.89 8.06 11.78
CA THR A 42 11.39 6.72 12.14
C THR A 42 10.01 6.41 11.56
N ASN A 43 9.21 7.44 11.25
CA ASN A 43 7.82 7.31 10.80
C ASN A 43 7.60 7.74 9.34
N VAL A 44 8.67 7.97 8.59
CA VAL A 44 8.57 8.48 7.21
C VAL A 44 8.06 7.41 6.24
N ASN A 45 7.14 7.77 5.34
CA ASN A 45 6.74 6.94 4.22
C ASN A 45 7.80 7.01 3.11
N ILE A 46 8.76 6.09 3.15
CA ILE A 46 9.88 6.04 2.19
C ILE A 46 9.41 5.98 0.73
N PRO A 47 8.44 5.13 0.32
CA PRO A 47 7.92 5.15 -1.04
C PRO A 47 7.43 6.52 -1.51
N THR A 48 6.65 7.23 -0.68
CA THR A 48 6.18 8.58 -1.01
C THR A 48 7.34 9.56 -1.11
N LEU A 49 8.29 9.49 -0.18
CA LEU A 49 9.45 10.38 -0.19
C LEU A 49 10.26 10.24 -1.49
N ILE A 50 10.43 9.01 -1.97
CA ILE A 50 11.08 8.71 -3.26
C ILE A 50 10.31 9.37 -4.41
N ILE A 51 8.97 9.32 -4.42
CA ILE A 51 8.17 10.00 -5.44
C ILE A 51 8.43 11.51 -5.39
N GLY A 52 8.43 12.12 -4.20
CA GLY A 52 8.73 13.55 -4.03
C GLY A 52 10.12 13.92 -4.57
N PHE A 53 11.12 13.10 -4.27
CA PHE A 53 12.49 13.25 -4.77
C PHE A 53 12.56 13.15 -6.31
N LEU A 54 11.90 12.15 -6.90
CA LEU A 54 11.83 11.99 -8.36
C LEU A 54 11.14 13.18 -9.03
N CYS A 55 10.06 13.71 -8.44
CA CYS A 55 9.39 14.91 -8.95
C CYS A 55 10.34 16.12 -8.97
N PHE A 56 11.14 16.33 -7.92
CA PHE A 56 12.14 17.41 -7.92
C PHE A 56 13.26 17.20 -8.95
N LEU A 57 13.74 15.97 -9.16
CA LEU A 57 14.70 15.68 -10.23
C LEU A 57 14.14 16.04 -11.62
N VAL A 58 12.87 15.69 -11.88
CA VAL A 58 12.18 16.05 -13.12
C VAL A 58 12.02 17.56 -13.25
N TYR A 59 11.71 18.27 -12.15
CA TYR A 59 11.66 19.73 -12.13
C TYR A 59 12.99 20.36 -12.61
N PHE A 60 14.13 20.00 -12.00
CA PHE A 60 15.43 20.54 -12.40
C PHE A 60 15.78 20.20 -13.85
N PHE A 61 15.52 18.96 -14.26
CA PHE A 61 15.73 18.53 -15.65
C PHE A 61 14.92 19.37 -16.65
N LEU A 62 13.62 19.57 -16.37
CA LEU A 62 12.73 20.34 -17.25
C LEU A 62 13.11 21.82 -17.31
N ARG A 63 13.58 22.40 -16.20
CA ARG A 63 14.09 23.77 -16.18
C ARG A 63 15.34 23.92 -17.06
N ALA A 64 16.30 23.01 -16.95
CA ALA A 64 17.48 22.97 -17.84
C ALA A 64 17.10 22.74 -19.32
N TYR A 65 16.06 21.92 -19.57
CA TYR A 65 15.55 21.69 -20.92
C TYR A 65 14.85 22.92 -21.51
N SER A 66 14.08 23.67 -20.72
CA SER A 66 13.51 24.95 -21.15
C SER A 66 14.60 25.93 -21.57
N TRP A 67 15.71 26.01 -20.84
CA TRP A 67 16.86 26.82 -21.25
C TRP A 67 17.50 26.33 -22.57
N GLN A 68 17.61 25.01 -22.76
CA GLN A 68 18.07 24.44 -24.04
C GLN A 68 17.16 24.83 -25.21
N LEU A 69 15.84 24.94 -25.00
CA LEU A 69 14.89 25.38 -26.02
C LEU A 69 15.05 26.87 -26.34
N ILE A 70 15.29 27.73 -25.34
CA ILE A 70 15.58 29.16 -25.57
C ILE A 70 16.82 29.31 -26.45
N LEU A 71 17.90 28.59 -26.12
CA LEU A 71 19.15 28.62 -26.90
C LEU A 71 18.95 28.12 -28.34
N LYS A 72 18.20 27.02 -28.51
CA LYS A 72 17.86 26.50 -29.85
C LYS A 72 16.98 27.46 -30.63
N ALA A 73 16.06 28.18 -29.98
CA ALA A 73 15.20 29.15 -30.62
C ALA A 73 16.02 30.32 -31.22
N LYS A 74 17.11 30.69 -30.55
CA LYS A 74 18.16 31.64 -31.01
C LYS A 74 19.25 31.01 -31.88
N SER A 75 19.04 29.79 -32.40
CA SER A 75 19.95 29.10 -33.32
C SER A 75 21.29 28.63 -32.75
N TYR A 76 21.47 28.63 -31.42
CA TYR A 76 22.65 28.06 -30.78
C TYR A 76 22.56 26.53 -30.66
N LYS A 77 23.61 25.83 -31.12
CA LYS A 77 23.70 24.36 -31.10
C LYS A 77 24.69 23.89 -30.03
N ILE A 78 24.29 24.01 -28.77
CA ILE A 78 25.06 23.50 -27.64
C ILE A 78 24.54 22.10 -27.28
N PRO A 79 25.42 21.09 -27.08
CA PRO A 79 24.99 19.76 -26.65
C PRO A 79 24.24 19.82 -25.31
N PHE A 80 23.13 19.10 -25.20
CA PHE A 80 22.27 19.18 -24.00
C PHE A 80 22.99 18.79 -22.71
N ARG A 81 23.93 17.84 -22.77
CA ARG A 81 24.80 17.49 -21.64
C ARG A 81 25.57 18.68 -21.08
N GLU A 82 26.06 19.57 -21.94
CA GLU A 82 26.76 20.78 -21.49
C GLU A 82 25.78 21.81 -20.95
N VAL A 83 24.63 21.99 -21.63
CA VAL A 83 23.57 22.88 -21.14
C VAL A 83 23.11 22.48 -19.75
N LEU A 84 22.86 21.20 -19.53
CA LEU A 84 22.41 20.63 -18.26
C LEU A 84 23.39 20.96 -17.13
N TYR A 85 24.69 20.69 -17.33
CA TYR A 85 25.72 20.98 -16.33
C TYR A 85 25.94 22.48 -16.08
N PHE A 86 26.09 23.28 -17.14
CA PHE A 86 26.33 24.72 -16.96
C PHE A 86 25.10 25.43 -16.41
N TRP A 87 23.89 24.95 -16.74
CA TRP A 87 22.65 25.47 -16.17
C TRP A 87 22.57 25.20 -14.68
N GLU A 88 22.82 23.96 -14.28
CA GLU A 88 22.79 23.55 -12.89
C GLU A 88 23.90 24.23 -12.06
N LEU A 89 25.10 24.35 -12.61
CA LEU A 89 26.22 25.04 -11.96
C LEU A 89 25.93 26.52 -11.68
N SER A 90 25.21 27.21 -12.56
CA SER A 90 24.77 28.59 -12.30
C SER A 90 23.68 28.64 -11.24
N GLU A 91 22.70 27.73 -11.31
CA GLU A 91 21.62 27.64 -10.33
C GLU A 91 22.13 27.42 -8.91
N PHE A 92 23.09 26.52 -8.75
CA PHE A 92 23.73 26.21 -7.47
C PHE A 92 24.41 27.42 -6.80
N LYS A 93 24.79 28.45 -7.58
CA LYS A 93 25.43 29.66 -7.05
C LYS A 93 24.46 30.69 -6.50
N ARG A 94 23.15 30.47 -6.60
CA ARG A 94 22.13 31.35 -6.01
C ARG A 94 22.08 31.32 -4.47
N TYR A 95 22.73 30.34 -3.85
CA TYR A 95 22.83 30.22 -2.39
C TYR A 95 23.86 31.19 -1.77
N VAL A 96 24.66 31.86 -2.59
CA VAL A 96 25.53 32.96 -2.12
C VAL A 96 24.71 34.23 -1.94
N PRO A 97 24.90 35.00 -0.84
CA PRO A 97 24.21 36.28 -0.62
C PRO A 97 24.30 37.21 -1.82
N GLY A 98 23.14 37.76 -2.23
CA GLY A 98 22.97 38.49 -3.49
C GLY A 98 22.79 37.52 -4.66
N SER A 99 21.54 37.29 -5.09
CA SER A 99 21.17 36.33 -6.16
C SER A 99 21.86 36.55 -7.52
N ILE A 100 22.57 37.67 -7.68
CA ILE A 100 23.32 38.06 -8.87
C ILE A 100 24.39 37.04 -9.29
N TRP A 101 24.93 36.25 -8.37
CA TRP A 101 25.98 35.26 -8.67
C TRP A 101 25.53 34.14 -9.61
N SER A 102 24.25 33.75 -9.55
CA SER A 102 23.68 32.79 -10.51
C SER A 102 23.68 33.37 -11.93
N LEU A 103 23.24 34.63 -12.07
CA LEU A 103 23.19 35.34 -13.37
C LEU A 103 24.61 35.57 -13.94
N VAL A 104 25.56 35.97 -13.11
CA VAL A 104 26.96 36.16 -13.52
C VAL A 104 27.57 34.83 -13.96
N SER A 105 27.35 33.76 -13.21
CA SER A 105 27.84 32.42 -13.56
C SER A 105 27.22 31.91 -14.86
N ARG A 106 25.93 32.19 -15.09
CA ARG A 106 25.23 31.89 -16.35
C ARG A 106 25.90 32.59 -17.53
N GLY A 107 26.12 33.90 -17.37
CA GLY A 107 26.81 34.76 -18.35
C GLY A 107 28.18 34.22 -18.74
N LEU A 108 29.02 33.93 -17.75
CA LEU A 108 30.37 33.41 -17.98
C LEU A 108 30.35 32.05 -18.68
N SER A 109 29.51 31.11 -18.20
CA SER A 109 29.48 29.74 -18.71
C SER A 109 29.05 29.64 -20.17
N PHE A 110 28.03 30.41 -20.58
CA PHE A 110 27.52 30.37 -21.96
C PHE A 110 28.30 31.28 -22.92
N THR A 111 28.98 32.33 -22.43
CA THR A 111 29.93 33.11 -23.24
C THR A 111 31.08 32.22 -23.75
N GLU A 112 31.54 31.27 -22.93
CA GLU A 112 32.56 30.27 -23.35
C GLU A 112 32.08 29.33 -24.44
N LYS A 113 30.76 29.15 -24.55
CA LYS A 113 30.11 28.37 -25.61
C LYS A 113 29.72 29.22 -26.82
N LYS A 114 30.33 30.40 -26.95
CA LYS A 114 30.13 31.35 -28.06
C LYS A 114 28.71 31.89 -28.17
N VAL A 115 27.95 31.92 -27.07
CA VAL A 115 26.68 32.64 -27.01
C VAL A 115 26.98 34.13 -26.81
N SER A 116 26.34 35.00 -27.59
CA SER A 116 26.55 36.44 -27.49
C SER A 116 26.06 36.98 -26.13
N LYS A 117 26.75 37.99 -25.58
CA LYS A 117 26.34 38.59 -24.28
C LYS A 117 24.90 39.11 -24.31
N ASN A 118 24.52 39.77 -25.41
CA ASN A 118 23.17 40.32 -25.59
C ASN A 118 22.11 39.21 -25.62
N ASP A 119 22.40 38.09 -26.30
CA ASP A 119 21.49 36.95 -26.30
C ASP A 119 21.38 36.29 -24.93
N ILE A 120 22.47 36.21 -24.15
CA ILE A 120 22.40 35.65 -22.80
C ILE A 120 21.50 36.51 -21.90
N ILE A 121 21.67 37.84 -21.91
CA ILE A 121 20.84 38.74 -21.11
C ILE A 121 19.37 38.62 -21.54
N HIS A 122 19.09 38.63 -22.84
CA HIS A 122 17.72 38.48 -23.35
C HIS A 122 17.13 37.09 -23.02
N SER A 123 17.94 36.03 -23.05
CA SER A 123 17.53 34.68 -22.65
C SER A 123 17.22 34.57 -21.17
N LEU A 124 17.97 35.27 -20.31
CA LEU A 124 17.68 35.37 -18.87
C LEU A 124 16.35 36.09 -18.62
N THR A 125 16.07 37.16 -19.37
CA THR A 125 14.77 37.87 -19.31
C THR A 125 13.61 36.93 -19.67
N ILE A 126 13.72 36.23 -20.81
CA ILE A 126 12.70 35.26 -21.24
C ILE A 126 12.53 34.13 -20.20
N GLU A 127 13.61 33.64 -19.61
CA GLU A 127 13.52 32.62 -18.56
C GLU A 127 12.78 33.14 -17.32
N ALA A 128 13.06 34.37 -16.88
CA ALA A 128 12.36 34.99 -15.75
C ALA A 128 10.87 35.17 -16.03
N GLU A 129 10.50 35.63 -17.23
CA GLU A 129 9.10 35.72 -17.68
C GLU A 129 8.42 34.34 -17.66
N LEU A 130 9.07 33.32 -18.21
CA LEU A 130 8.56 31.95 -18.20
C LEU A 130 8.36 31.42 -16.78
N ILE A 131 9.27 31.70 -15.84
CA ILE A 131 9.11 31.31 -14.42
C ILE A 131 7.84 31.93 -13.85
N ILE A 132 7.68 33.25 -14.01
CA ILE A 132 6.55 34.00 -13.43
C ILE A 132 5.23 33.52 -14.04
N ILE A 133 5.15 33.46 -15.37
CA ILE A 133 3.94 33.06 -16.10
C ILE A 133 3.56 31.62 -15.76
N SER A 134 4.53 30.70 -15.76
CA SER A 134 4.26 29.30 -15.45
C SER A 134 3.86 29.10 -14.00
N CYS A 135 4.50 29.77 -13.05
CA CYS A 135 4.10 29.69 -11.65
C CYS A 135 2.69 30.26 -11.44
N LEU A 136 2.36 31.40 -12.05
CA LEU A 136 1.01 31.97 -12.02
C LEU A 136 -0.02 30.98 -12.56
N THR A 137 0.24 30.39 -13.73
CA THR A 137 -0.64 29.40 -14.37
C THR A 137 -0.89 28.20 -13.47
N VAL A 138 0.15 27.62 -12.85
CA VAL A 138 -0.02 26.48 -11.92
C VAL A 138 -0.72 26.90 -10.62
N SER A 139 -0.47 28.12 -10.16
CA SER A 139 -1.10 28.67 -8.94
C SER A 139 -2.61 28.86 -9.07
N LEU A 140 -3.17 28.86 -10.29
CA LEU A 140 -4.63 28.83 -10.50
C LEU A 140 -5.29 27.66 -9.75
N LEU A 141 -4.61 26.50 -9.68
CA LEU A 141 -5.12 25.34 -8.96
C LEU A 141 -5.28 25.61 -7.45
N ALA A 142 -4.50 26.53 -6.89
CA ALA A 142 -4.54 26.91 -5.48
C ALA A 142 -5.65 27.91 -5.15
N MET A 143 -6.27 28.53 -6.16
CA MET A 143 -7.17 29.66 -5.93
C MET A 143 -8.32 29.30 -5.01
N GLN A 144 -8.85 28.08 -5.14
CA GLN A 144 -9.93 27.61 -4.27
C GLN A 144 -9.55 27.71 -2.80
N PHE A 145 -8.31 27.34 -2.49
CA PHE A 145 -7.75 27.30 -1.15
C PHE A 145 -7.31 28.67 -0.64
N LEU A 146 -6.75 29.52 -1.51
CA LEU A 146 -6.27 30.86 -1.15
C LEU A 146 -7.41 31.84 -0.84
N VAL A 147 -8.53 31.73 -1.54
CA VAL A 147 -9.66 32.66 -1.45
C VAL A 147 -10.76 32.11 -0.52
N GLU A 148 -10.63 30.87 -0.03
CA GLU A 148 -11.57 30.20 0.88
C GLU A 148 -11.94 31.02 2.13
N PRO A 149 -11.01 31.78 2.76
CA PRO A 149 -11.32 32.59 3.94
C PRO A 149 -12.19 33.84 3.65
N LEU A 150 -12.39 34.23 2.39
CA LEU A 150 -13.07 35.47 2.02
C LEU A 150 -14.61 35.31 1.89
N PRO A 151 -15.40 36.40 2.02
CA PRO A 151 -16.85 36.35 1.79
C PRO A 151 -17.22 35.94 0.34
N ILE A 152 -18.36 35.26 0.18
CA ILE A 152 -18.83 34.69 -1.11
C ILE A 152 -18.91 35.74 -2.23
N ALA A 153 -19.35 36.96 -1.92
CA ALA A 153 -19.45 38.04 -2.91
C ALA A 153 -18.11 38.45 -3.51
N PHE A 154 -17.03 38.42 -2.71
CA PHE A 154 -15.68 38.74 -3.19
C PHE A 154 -14.98 37.56 -3.86
N LYS A 155 -15.33 36.32 -3.47
CA LYS A 155 -14.76 35.09 -4.02
C LYS A 155 -14.89 35.01 -5.54
N ASN A 156 -16.12 35.11 -6.07
CA ASN A 156 -16.37 34.96 -7.50
C ASN A 156 -15.69 36.05 -8.34
N LEU A 157 -15.68 37.29 -7.85
CA LEU A 157 -14.99 38.40 -8.51
C LEU A 157 -13.49 38.15 -8.56
N ILE A 158 -12.88 37.75 -7.44
CA ILE A 158 -11.44 37.45 -7.37
C ILE A 158 -11.09 36.28 -8.30
N TYR A 159 -11.88 35.19 -8.32
CA TYR A 159 -11.64 34.07 -9.26
C TYR A 159 -11.65 34.52 -10.71
N ILE A 160 -12.69 35.26 -11.12
CA ILE A 160 -12.84 35.72 -12.51
C ILE A 160 -11.70 36.68 -12.87
N SER A 161 -11.39 37.67 -12.02
CA SER A 161 -10.32 38.62 -12.26
C SER A 161 -8.96 37.93 -12.39
N PHE A 162 -8.62 37.01 -11.47
CA PHE A 162 -7.34 36.32 -11.48
C PHE A 162 -7.20 35.37 -12.68
N PHE A 163 -8.26 34.62 -12.99
CA PHE A 163 -8.31 33.75 -14.16
C PHE A 163 -8.17 34.56 -15.47
N THR A 164 -8.86 35.69 -15.57
CA THR A 164 -8.78 36.60 -16.72
C THR A 164 -7.37 37.17 -16.88
N VAL A 165 -6.75 37.64 -15.79
CA VAL A 165 -5.37 38.16 -15.80
C VAL A 165 -4.38 37.09 -16.26
N ILE A 166 -4.51 35.85 -15.77
CA ILE A 166 -3.57 34.79 -16.13
C ILE A 166 -3.75 34.35 -17.59
N ILE A 167 -4.98 34.25 -18.08
CA ILE A 167 -5.23 34.01 -19.50
C ILE A 167 -4.61 35.13 -20.33
N LEU A 168 -4.85 36.39 -19.97
CA LEU A 168 -4.33 37.55 -20.69
C LEU A 168 -2.80 37.54 -20.72
N VAL A 169 -2.14 37.28 -19.59
CA VAL A 169 -0.67 37.20 -19.49
C VAL A 169 -0.11 36.07 -20.38
N ASN A 170 -0.74 34.89 -20.37
CA ASN A 170 -0.34 33.79 -21.25
C ASN A 170 -0.54 34.13 -22.73
N LEU A 171 -1.65 34.77 -23.10
CA LEU A 171 -1.91 35.21 -24.47
C LEU A 171 -0.94 36.31 -24.93
N LEU A 172 -0.65 37.29 -24.07
CA LEU A 172 0.34 38.34 -24.32
C LEU A 172 1.72 37.75 -24.58
N PHE A 173 2.14 36.76 -23.79
CA PHE A 173 3.41 36.08 -24.01
C PHE A 173 3.40 35.20 -25.27
N LEU A 174 2.29 34.50 -25.55
CA LEU A 174 2.12 33.65 -26.74
C LEU A 174 2.20 34.43 -28.06
N PHE A 175 1.68 35.67 -28.06
CA PHE A 175 1.69 36.59 -29.19
C PHE A 175 2.75 37.70 -29.09
N SER A 176 3.65 37.60 -28.11
CA SER A 176 4.72 38.58 -27.83
C SER A 176 5.53 38.95 -29.06
N PHE A 177 5.87 37.99 -29.92
CA PHE A 177 6.60 38.25 -31.16
C PHE A 177 5.85 39.16 -32.15
N ARG A 178 4.53 39.01 -32.27
CA ARG A 178 3.70 39.89 -33.11
C ARG A 178 3.58 41.27 -32.47
N ILE A 179 3.39 41.32 -31.15
CA ILE A 179 3.30 42.56 -30.38
C ILE A 179 4.61 43.35 -30.49
N LYS A 180 5.76 42.69 -30.35
CA LYS A 180 7.11 43.27 -30.43
C LYS A 180 7.34 44.06 -31.71
N LYS A 181 6.81 43.57 -32.85
CA LYS A 181 6.93 44.26 -34.15
C LYS A 181 6.27 45.64 -34.16
N ASN A 182 5.27 45.86 -33.31
CA ASN A 182 4.50 47.10 -33.25
C ASN A 182 4.95 48.03 -32.11
N ILE A 183 5.83 47.59 -31.21
CA ILE A 183 6.33 48.39 -30.08
C ILE A 183 7.53 49.23 -30.53
N LYS A 184 7.37 50.57 -30.48
CA LYS A 184 8.45 51.54 -30.79
C LYS A 184 9.44 51.75 -29.63
N ASN A 185 9.03 51.53 -28.38
CA ASN A 185 9.88 51.73 -27.20
C ASN A 185 10.92 50.59 -27.08
N ARG A 186 12.21 50.93 -27.07
CA ARG A 186 13.32 49.95 -27.02
C ARG A 186 13.30 49.07 -25.77
N PHE A 187 12.92 49.61 -24.62
CA PHE A 187 12.85 48.86 -23.37
C PHE A 187 11.68 47.86 -23.38
N LEU A 188 10.48 48.30 -23.76
CA LEU A 188 9.32 47.39 -23.89
C LEU A 188 9.54 46.33 -24.97
N SER A 189 10.21 46.68 -26.08
CA SER A 189 10.59 45.72 -27.12
C SER A 189 11.59 44.67 -26.61
N PHE A 190 12.50 45.05 -25.71
CA PHE A 190 13.45 44.15 -25.08
C PHE A 190 12.79 43.12 -24.14
N LEU A 191 11.73 43.52 -23.42
CA LEU A 191 10.91 42.63 -22.59
C LEU A 191 9.98 41.71 -23.40
N CYS A 192 9.92 41.85 -24.73
CA CYS A 192 9.10 40.97 -25.55
C CYS A 192 9.92 39.78 -26.04
N CYS A 193 9.41 38.57 -25.83
CA CYS A 193 9.92 37.37 -26.47
C CYS A 193 9.95 37.52 -28.00
N ASP A 194 11.11 37.21 -28.58
CA ASP A 194 11.45 37.39 -30.01
C ASP A 194 11.17 36.14 -30.84
N PHE A 195 10.49 35.14 -30.28
CA PHE A 195 10.24 33.86 -30.94
C PHE A 195 8.83 33.77 -31.53
N PRO A 196 8.68 33.21 -32.75
CA PRO A 196 7.37 32.91 -33.30
C PRO A 196 6.59 31.94 -32.38
N THR A 197 5.27 32.02 -32.41
CA THR A 197 4.35 31.28 -31.53
C THR A 197 4.64 29.77 -31.48
N GLU A 198 5.03 29.17 -32.59
CA GLU A 198 5.42 27.76 -32.69
C GLU A 198 6.62 27.34 -31.82
N LYS A 199 7.55 28.27 -31.54
CA LYS A 199 8.69 28.07 -30.64
C LYS A 199 8.33 28.42 -29.18
N VAL A 200 7.37 29.32 -28.98
CA VAL A 200 6.90 29.74 -27.64
C VAL A 200 6.05 28.66 -26.97
N ILE A 201 5.20 27.94 -27.73
CA ILE A 201 4.33 26.89 -27.18
C ILE A 201 5.13 25.81 -26.41
N PRO A 202 6.19 25.20 -26.97
CA PRO A 202 7.03 24.27 -26.22
C PRO A 202 7.67 24.89 -24.96
N LEU A 203 8.09 26.16 -25.03
CA LEU A 203 8.70 26.85 -23.89
C LEU A 203 7.72 26.99 -22.72
N LEU A 204 6.51 27.50 -22.99
CA LEU A 204 5.46 27.60 -21.99
C LEU A 204 5.09 26.22 -21.43
N PHE A 205 4.93 25.22 -22.29
CA PHE A 205 4.56 23.88 -21.88
C PHE A 205 5.59 23.26 -20.92
N PHE A 206 6.87 23.21 -21.31
CA PHE A 206 7.91 22.60 -20.48
C PHE A 206 8.22 23.42 -19.22
N SER A 207 8.12 24.74 -19.29
CA SER A 207 8.23 25.60 -18.11
C SER A 207 7.09 25.33 -17.13
N THR A 208 5.83 25.36 -17.57
CA THR A 208 4.66 25.09 -16.73
C THR A 208 4.69 23.68 -16.15
N LEU A 209 5.05 22.68 -16.96
CA LEU A 209 5.21 21.30 -16.51
C LEU A 209 6.28 21.18 -15.42
N SER A 210 7.40 21.92 -15.52
CA SER A 210 8.42 21.92 -14.48
C SER A 210 7.83 22.36 -13.13
N PHE A 211 7.01 23.42 -13.11
CA PHE A 211 6.42 23.91 -11.87
C PHE A 211 5.30 23.02 -11.31
N ILE A 212 4.59 22.27 -12.16
CA ILE A 212 3.72 21.19 -11.69
C ILE A 212 4.55 20.15 -10.93
N PHE A 213 5.68 19.70 -11.48
CA PHE A 213 6.56 18.75 -10.81
C PHE A 213 7.19 19.30 -9.52
N PHE A 214 7.48 20.60 -9.48
CA PHE A 214 7.89 21.27 -8.24
C PHE A 214 6.80 21.23 -7.17
N GLY A 215 5.55 21.55 -7.53
CA GLY A 215 4.40 21.51 -6.62
C GLY A 215 4.11 20.09 -6.13
N LEU A 216 4.13 19.09 -7.02
CA LEU A 216 3.99 17.68 -6.68
C LEU A 216 5.13 17.17 -5.78
N GLY A 217 6.37 17.54 -6.09
CA GLY A 217 7.53 17.19 -5.25
C GLY A 217 7.38 17.72 -3.83
N SER A 218 6.94 18.97 -3.70
CA SER A 218 6.66 19.59 -2.39
C SER A 218 5.50 18.89 -1.67
N PHE A 219 4.41 18.57 -2.38
CA PHE A 219 3.29 17.83 -1.81
C PHE A 219 3.70 16.45 -1.30
N PHE A 220 4.40 15.65 -2.11
CA PHE A 220 4.77 14.29 -1.73
C PHE A 220 5.82 14.25 -0.62
N VAL A 221 6.76 15.20 -0.58
CA VAL A 221 7.66 15.33 0.57
C VAL A 221 6.86 15.66 1.84
N GLY A 222 5.92 16.61 1.77
CA GLY A 222 5.02 16.90 2.90
C GLY A 222 4.24 15.66 3.35
N PHE A 223 3.60 14.95 2.39
CA PHE A 223 2.81 13.73 2.61
C PHE A 223 3.63 12.60 3.23
N ALA A 224 4.93 12.50 2.90
CA ALA A 224 5.80 11.45 3.40
C ALA A 224 6.05 11.54 4.90
N PHE A 225 6.07 12.76 5.46
CA PHE A 225 6.29 13.00 6.89
C PHE A 225 4.98 13.22 7.65
N PHE A 226 4.00 13.87 7.02
CA PHE A 226 2.72 14.22 7.62
C PHE A 226 1.59 13.95 6.64
N TYR A 227 0.54 13.26 7.07
CA TYR A 227 -0.60 12.97 6.21
C TYR A 227 -1.23 14.28 5.69
N LEU A 228 -1.31 14.41 4.36
CA LEU A 228 -2.03 15.45 3.65
C LEU A 228 -3.13 14.79 2.82
N ASN A 229 -4.33 15.37 2.77
CA ASN A 229 -5.43 14.77 2.05
C ASN A 229 -5.11 14.65 0.54
N LEU A 230 -5.04 13.42 0.02
CA LEU A 230 -4.75 13.11 -1.38
C LEU A 230 -5.78 13.70 -2.35
N THR A 231 -7.02 13.94 -1.91
CA THR A 231 -8.04 14.58 -2.77
C THR A 231 -7.69 16.03 -3.09
N LYS A 232 -6.87 16.68 -2.25
CA LYS A 232 -6.44 18.08 -2.44
C LYS A 232 -5.09 18.20 -3.18
N ILE A 233 -4.58 17.13 -3.80
CA ILE A 233 -3.24 17.10 -4.41
C ILE A 233 -3.00 18.23 -5.44
N PHE A 234 -3.96 18.50 -6.33
CA PHE A 234 -3.81 19.56 -7.35
C PHE A 234 -3.83 20.96 -6.72
N VAL A 235 -4.71 21.16 -5.76
CA VAL A 235 -4.85 22.43 -5.04
C VAL A 235 -3.57 22.74 -4.26
N LEU A 236 -3.05 21.74 -3.53
CA LEU A 236 -1.81 21.87 -2.77
C LEU A 236 -0.58 21.97 -3.66
N CYS A 237 -0.54 21.27 -4.80
CA CYS A 237 0.49 21.46 -5.83
C CYS A 237 0.53 22.91 -6.35
N GLY A 238 -0.65 23.47 -6.65
CA GLY A 238 -0.80 24.89 -6.99
C GLY A 238 -0.28 25.79 -5.87
N PHE A 239 -0.63 25.48 -4.62
CA PHE A 239 -0.30 26.29 -3.45
C PHE A 239 1.21 26.31 -3.16
N PHE A 240 1.88 25.16 -3.21
CA PHE A 240 3.34 25.11 -3.08
C PHE A 240 4.02 25.91 -4.19
N THR A 241 3.50 25.85 -5.42
CA THR A 241 4.01 26.65 -6.54
C THR A 241 3.78 28.15 -6.31
N PHE A 242 2.63 28.53 -5.77
CA PHE A 242 2.33 29.91 -5.37
C PHE A 242 3.31 30.40 -4.31
N SER A 243 3.61 29.60 -3.29
CA SER A 243 4.60 29.96 -2.25
C SER A 243 5.99 30.22 -2.84
N LEU A 244 6.38 29.46 -3.88
CA LEU A 244 7.62 29.68 -4.60
C LEU A 244 7.59 30.99 -5.38
N LEU A 245 6.48 31.31 -6.05
CA LEU A 245 6.32 32.57 -6.76
C LEU A 245 6.47 33.77 -5.84
N VAL A 246 5.80 33.76 -4.67
CA VAL A 246 5.92 34.83 -3.67
C VAL A 246 7.36 34.95 -3.17
N GLY A 247 8.02 33.82 -2.90
CA GLY A 247 9.45 33.81 -2.54
C GLY A 247 10.35 34.35 -3.66
N TYR A 248 10.07 34.01 -4.92
CA TYR A 248 10.84 34.45 -6.09
C TYR A 248 10.72 35.95 -6.35
N LEU A 249 9.54 36.54 -6.10
CA LEU A 249 9.30 37.98 -6.25
C LEU A 249 9.89 38.80 -5.08
N SER A 250 10.25 38.16 -3.96
CA SER A 250 10.94 38.84 -2.87
C SER A 250 12.42 39.07 -3.20
N PHE A 251 12.70 40.24 -3.77
CA PHE A 251 14.04 40.63 -4.22
C PHE A 251 15.07 40.80 -3.09
N ILE A 252 14.61 40.97 -1.84
CA ILE A 252 15.45 41.30 -0.68
C ILE A 252 16.05 40.04 -0.04
N THR A 253 15.38 38.89 -0.15
CA THR A 253 15.78 37.66 0.55
C THR A 253 16.44 36.65 -0.39
N PRO A 254 17.59 36.04 -0.02
CA PRO A 254 18.22 35.02 -0.86
C PRO A 254 17.26 33.84 -1.09
N MET A 255 16.81 33.65 -2.34
CA MET A 255 15.87 32.60 -2.73
C MET A 255 14.52 32.66 -1.98
N GLY A 256 14.07 33.84 -1.53
CA GLY A 256 12.81 33.97 -0.80
C GLY A 256 12.87 33.44 0.64
N LEU A 257 14.08 33.31 1.22
CA LEU A 257 14.29 32.69 2.52
C LEU A 257 13.48 33.39 3.62
N GLY A 258 12.67 32.60 4.33
CA GLY A 258 11.73 33.07 5.35
C GLY A 258 10.35 33.37 4.77
N ILE A 259 10.25 33.96 3.58
CA ILE A 259 8.97 34.37 2.98
C ILE A 259 8.22 33.16 2.41
N ARG A 260 8.91 32.29 1.68
CA ARG A 260 8.28 31.06 1.16
C ARG A 260 7.78 30.19 2.31
N GLU A 261 8.59 30.02 3.36
CA GLU A 261 8.24 29.24 4.54
C GLU A 261 7.07 29.85 5.30
N ALA A 262 7.05 31.19 5.44
CA ALA A 262 5.94 31.90 6.06
C ALA A 262 4.63 31.67 5.29
N VAL A 263 4.67 31.76 3.95
CA VAL A 263 3.49 31.49 3.10
C VAL A 263 3.02 30.04 3.25
N ILE A 264 3.93 29.05 3.18
CA ILE A 264 3.56 27.64 3.36
C ILE A 264 2.95 27.41 4.74
N THR A 265 3.57 27.96 5.79
CA THR A 265 3.13 27.79 7.18
C THR A 265 1.76 28.41 7.40
N SER A 266 1.53 29.64 6.92
CA SER A 266 0.28 30.37 7.10
C SER A 266 -0.87 29.80 6.27
N GLY A 267 -0.60 29.28 5.05
CA GLY A 267 -1.65 28.64 4.27
C GLY A 267 -1.99 27.26 4.81
N LEU A 268 -1.00 26.41 5.09
CA LEU A 268 -1.25 25.04 5.58
C LEU A 268 -1.79 25.00 7.01
N SER A 269 -1.63 26.06 7.82
CA SER A 269 -2.25 26.12 9.15
C SER A 269 -3.78 26.04 9.13
N ASN A 270 -4.40 26.28 7.97
CA ASN A 270 -5.85 26.06 7.77
C ASN A 270 -6.24 24.58 7.63
N LEU A 271 -5.26 23.69 7.41
CA LEU A 271 -5.49 22.24 7.20
C LEU A 271 -4.85 21.38 8.28
N VAL A 272 -3.73 21.81 8.86
CA VAL A 272 -2.96 21.09 9.87
C VAL A 272 -2.51 22.05 10.97
N ALA A 273 -2.08 21.51 12.12
CA ALA A 273 -1.54 22.35 13.19
C ALA A 273 -0.38 23.24 12.70
N SER A 274 -0.28 24.47 13.20
CA SER A 274 0.73 25.45 12.78
C SER A 274 2.16 24.95 12.96
N SER A 275 2.43 24.16 14.00
CA SER A 275 3.72 23.48 14.23
C SER A 275 4.05 22.49 13.11
N ILE A 276 3.07 21.69 12.66
CA ILE A 276 3.21 20.73 11.57
C ILE A 276 3.38 21.46 10.23
N ALA A 277 2.61 22.53 9.99
CA ALA A 277 2.73 23.35 8.80
C ALA A 277 4.15 23.93 8.65
N GLY A 278 4.73 24.44 9.75
CA GLY A 278 6.11 24.90 9.79
C GLY A 278 7.12 23.80 9.48
N LEU A 279 6.93 22.60 10.03
CA LEU A 279 7.79 21.44 9.72
C LEU A 279 7.70 21.04 8.25
N ILE A 280 6.51 21.02 7.64
CA ILE A 280 6.34 20.74 6.20
C ILE A 280 7.12 21.78 5.36
N ALA A 281 7.05 23.07 5.71
CA ALA A 281 7.80 24.12 5.02
C ALA A 281 9.32 23.85 5.07
N ILE A 282 9.83 23.43 6.24
CA ILE A 282 11.25 23.09 6.42
C ILE A 282 11.63 21.83 5.62
N PHE A 283 10.87 20.74 5.74
CA PHE A 283 11.18 19.48 5.04
C PHE A 283 11.17 19.63 3.52
N THR A 284 10.14 20.28 2.96
CA THR A 284 10.06 20.48 1.51
C THR A 284 11.25 21.26 0.96
N ARG A 285 11.79 22.23 1.72
CA ARG A 285 13.01 22.95 1.35
C ARG A 285 14.26 22.09 1.44
N ILE A 286 14.44 21.38 2.55
CA ILE A 286 15.62 20.54 2.75
C ILE A 286 15.71 19.48 1.66
N PHE A 287 14.60 18.81 1.34
CA PHE A 287 14.58 17.80 0.29
C PHE A 287 14.74 18.39 -1.10
N LEU A 288 14.23 19.59 -1.37
CA LEU A 288 14.52 20.30 -2.63
C LEU A 288 16.03 20.56 -2.78
N ILE A 289 16.68 21.10 -1.75
CA ILE A 289 18.13 21.39 -1.74
C ILE A 289 18.94 20.09 -1.88
N PHE A 290 18.57 19.06 -1.12
CA PHE A 290 19.21 17.75 -1.19
C PHE A 290 19.09 17.13 -2.60
N THR A 291 17.91 17.25 -3.21
CA THR A 291 17.68 16.78 -4.59
C THR A 291 18.52 17.55 -5.59
N GLU A 292 18.65 18.86 -5.42
CA GLU A 292 19.50 19.70 -6.26
C GLU A 292 20.97 19.30 -6.15
N ILE A 293 21.50 19.08 -4.94
CA ILE A 293 22.87 18.62 -4.74
C ILE A 293 23.10 17.30 -5.48
N ILE A 294 22.16 16.34 -5.37
CA ILE A 294 22.26 15.07 -6.10
C ILE A 294 22.17 15.30 -7.60
N PHE A 295 21.25 16.15 -8.07
CA PHE A 295 21.12 16.48 -9.48
C PHE A 295 22.42 17.11 -10.02
N PHE A 296 23.02 18.07 -9.31
CA PHE A 296 24.32 18.64 -9.63
C PHE A 296 25.40 17.56 -9.73
N LEU A 297 25.52 16.65 -8.75
CA LEU A 297 26.48 15.56 -8.80
C LEU A 297 26.25 14.65 -10.02
N LEU A 298 25.00 14.29 -10.32
CA LEU A 298 24.63 13.51 -11.50
C LEU A 298 25.00 14.24 -12.80
N THR A 299 24.71 15.54 -12.90
CA THR A 299 25.04 16.35 -14.08
C THR A 299 26.55 16.52 -14.24
N LEU A 300 27.30 16.66 -13.14
CA LEU A 300 28.75 16.76 -13.13
C LEU A 300 29.40 15.44 -13.57
N ILE A 301 28.95 14.32 -13.03
CA ILE A 301 29.38 12.98 -13.44
C ILE A 301 29.05 12.81 -14.93
N PHE A 302 27.81 13.08 -15.34
CA PHE A 302 27.40 12.99 -16.73
C PHE A 302 28.25 13.90 -17.61
N TYR A 303 28.58 15.12 -17.20
CA TYR A 303 29.47 16.05 -17.90
C TYR A 303 30.94 15.58 -17.97
N ARG A 304 31.47 14.92 -16.94
CA ARG A 304 32.87 14.44 -16.89
C ARG A 304 33.09 13.11 -17.62
N LEU A 305 32.08 12.24 -17.71
CA LEU A 305 32.17 10.92 -18.34
C LEU A 305 32.36 11.00 -19.87
N LYS A 306 33.59 11.15 -20.36
CA LYS A 306 33.93 11.10 -21.81
C LYS A 306 34.11 9.66 -22.32
N SER A 307 33.35 8.71 -21.79
CA SER A 307 33.42 7.30 -22.19
C SER A 307 32.65 7.07 -23.50
N THR A 308 33.29 6.38 -24.45
CA THR A 308 32.65 5.94 -25.71
C THR A 308 31.41 5.07 -25.45
N LYS A 309 31.40 4.30 -24.35
CA LYS A 309 30.23 3.51 -23.93
C LYS A 309 29.03 4.38 -23.53
N VAL A 310 29.28 5.47 -22.80
CA VAL A 310 28.23 6.42 -22.38
C VAL A 310 27.65 7.16 -23.58
N GLN A 311 28.50 7.56 -24.53
CA GLN A 311 28.03 8.19 -25.78
C GLN A 311 27.15 7.21 -26.59
N LYS A 312 27.54 5.95 -26.71
CA LYS A 312 26.71 4.91 -27.36
C LYS A 312 25.35 4.74 -26.67
N ILE A 313 25.30 4.73 -25.33
CA ILE A 313 24.02 4.66 -24.58
C ILE A 313 23.17 5.90 -24.84
N TYR A 314 23.76 7.09 -24.83
CA TYR A 314 23.05 8.33 -25.14
C TYR A 314 22.48 8.35 -26.56
N ASP A 315 23.28 7.94 -27.54
CA ASP A 315 22.84 7.87 -28.94
C ASP A 315 21.73 6.83 -29.14
N LEU A 316 21.82 5.68 -28.44
CA LEU A 316 20.79 4.66 -28.40
C LEU A 316 19.49 5.20 -27.76
N ALA A 317 19.58 5.85 -26.61
CA ALA A 317 18.44 6.46 -25.92
C ALA A 317 17.76 7.53 -26.80
N ASN A 318 18.53 8.35 -27.51
CA ASN A 318 17.99 9.36 -28.41
C ASN A 318 17.32 8.72 -29.66
N LYS A 319 17.89 7.62 -30.19
CA LYS A 319 17.32 6.86 -31.31
C LYS A 319 15.98 6.23 -30.96
N PHE A 320 15.86 5.71 -29.72
CA PHE A 320 14.68 5.00 -29.23
C PHE A 320 13.82 5.83 -28.25
N LYS A 321 13.97 7.16 -28.23
CA LYS A 321 13.31 8.01 -27.23
C LYS A 321 11.79 7.86 -27.16
N PHE A 322 11.11 7.66 -28.29
CA PHE A 322 9.66 7.48 -28.31
C PHE A 322 9.26 6.10 -27.79
N GLU A 323 10.02 5.07 -28.14
CA GLU A 323 9.83 3.72 -27.65
C GLU A 323 10.12 3.61 -26.14
N ILE A 324 11.13 4.34 -25.63
CA ILE A 324 11.42 4.46 -24.19
C ILE A 324 10.26 5.17 -23.48
N LEU A 325 9.76 6.29 -24.03
CA LEU A 325 8.61 7.01 -23.46
C LEU A 325 7.35 6.14 -23.43
N LEU A 326 7.10 5.36 -24.48
CA LEU A 326 6.02 4.37 -24.50
C LEU A 326 6.19 3.35 -23.37
N GLY A 327 7.40 2.82 -23.19
CA GLY A 327 7.72 1.91 -22.08
C GLY A 327 7.42 2.55 -20.72
N LEU A 328 7.80 3.82 -20.52
CA LEU A 328 7.49 4.56 -19.29
C LEU A 328 5.98 4.76 -19.08
N PHE A 329 5.21 5.05 -20.14
CA PHE A 329 3.75 5.16 -20.03
C PHE A 329 3.12 3.82 -19.62
N ILE A 330 3.57 2.71 -20.21
CA ILE A 330 3.11 1.36 -19.88
C ILE A 330 3.48 1.01 -18.44
N ILE A 331 4.70 1.30 -17.99
CA ILE A 331 5.12 1.07 -16.60
C ILE A 331 4.27 1.90 -15.63
N GLY A 332 4.04 3.18 -15.93
CA GLY A 332 3.18 4.06 -15.12
C GLY A 332 1.74 3.56 -15.01
N TYR A 333 1.16 3.11 -16.14
CA TYR A 333 -0.16 2.49 -16.17
C TYR A 333 -0.21 1.23 -15.31
N ASN A 334 0.73 0.30 -15.50
CA ASN A 334 0.80 -0.93 -14.72
C ASN A 334 0.96 -0.64 -13.23
N ALA A 335 1.88 0.25 -12.86
CA ALA A 335 2.10 0.62 -11.47
C ALA A 335 0.81 1.12 -10.80
N TYR A 336 0.09 2.04 -11.45
CA TYR A 336 -1.16 2.56 -10.90
C TYR A 336 -2.24 1.48 -10.81
N PHE A 337 -2.57 0.82 -11.92
CA PHE A 337 -3.74 -0.07 -11.97
C PHE A 337 -3.52 -1.40 -11.24
N ILE A 338 -2.29 -1.93 -11.19
CA ILE A 338 -1.98 -3.10 -10.35
C ILE A 338 -2.20 -2.74 -8.87
N ILE A 339 -1.65 -1.62 -8.41
CA ILE A 339 -1.84 -1.17 -7.02
C ILE A 339 -3.32 -0.93 -6.73
N ALA A 340 -4.02 -0.23 -7.61
CA ALA A 340 -5.44 0.06 -7.47
C ALA A 340 -6.28 -1.22 -7.38
N SER A 341 -6.10 -2.16 -8.32
CA SER A 341 -6.87 -3.41 -8.35
C SER A 341 -6.54 -4.33 -7.18
N ILE A 342 -5.27 -4.41 -6.74
CA ILE A 342 -4.88 -5.16 -5.54
C ILE A 342 -5.50 -4.53 -4.29
N LEU A 343 -5.46 -3.20 -4.14
CA LEU A 343 -6.08 -2.53 -3.00
C LEU A 343 -7.61 -2.66 -3.02
N ARG A 344 -8.23 -2.70 -4.21
CA ARG A 344 -9.66 -2.96 -4.35
C ARG A 344 -10.01 -4.36 -3.82
N TYR A 345 -9.26 -5.38 -4.25
CA TYR A 345 -9.38 -6.73 -3.70
C TYR A 345 -9.14 -6.76 -2.19
N GLU A 346 -8.03 -6.22 -1.73
CA GLU A 346 -7.65 -6.24 -0.31
C GLU A 346 -8.60 -5.48 0.63
N ASN A 347 -9.39 -4.53 0.12
CA ASN A 347 -10.41 -3.83 0.91
C ASN A 347 -11.82 -4.38 0.66
N TYR A 348 -11.95 -5.62 0.14
CA TYR A 348 -13.23 -6.32 -0.04
C TYR A 348 -14.18 -5.63 -1.02
N PHE A 349 -13.65 -4.91 -2.02
CA PHE A 349 -14.45 -4.33 -3.10
C PHE A 349 -14.54 -5.26 -4.33
N ALA A 350 -13.84 -6.40 -4.34
CA ALA A 350 -13.87 -7.39 -5.43
C ALA A 350 -14.77 -8.57 -5.06
N GLY A 351 -15.76 -8.87 -5.89
CA GLY A 351 -16.90 -9.71 -5.52
C GLY A 351 -16.83 -11.17 -5.96
N ARG A 352 -17.78 -11.97 -5.47
CA ARG A 352 -17.98 -13.38 -5.87
C ARG A 352 -18.48 -13.52 -7.31
N PHE A 353 -19.40 -12.65 -7.75
CA PHE A 353 -20.05 -12.73 -9.07
C PHE A 353 -19.11 -12.45 -10.24
N ASP A 354 -18.10 -11.61 -10.04
CA ASP A 354 -17.16 -11.28 -11.10
C ASP A 354 -15.83 -12.00 -10.86
N LEU A 355 -14.97 -11.48 -9.98
CA LEU A 355 -13.64 -12.06 -9.76
C LEU A 355 -13.69 -13.50 -9.23
N GLY A 356 -14.54 -13.77 -8.23
CA GLY A 356 -14.62 -15.09 -7.59
C GLY A 356 -15.06 -16.22 -8.54
N ASN A 357 -15.95 -15.92 -9.49
CA ASN A 357 -16.39 -16.88 -10.53
C ASN A 357 -15.23 -17.31 -11.42
N MET A 358 -14.48 -16.33 -11.92
CA MET A 358 -13.35 -16.58 -12.82
C MET A 358 -12.23 -17.32 -12.08
N ASP A 359 -11.90 -16.87 -10.87
CA ASP A 359 -10.88 -17.48 -10.04
C ASP A 359 -11.22 -18.92 -9.67
N GLN A 360 -12.47 -19.21 -9.26
CA GLN A 360 -12.90 -20.57 -8.94
C GLN A 360 -12.79 -21.50 -10.16
N ALA A 361 -13.19 -21.03 -11.35
CA ALA A 361 -13.10 -21.81 -12.58
C ALA A 361 -11.64 -22.14 -12.96
N VAL A 362 -10.74 -21.16 -12.86
CA VAL A 362 -9.29 -21.33 -13.12
C VAL A 362 -8.67 -22.29 -12.09
N TRP A 363 -8.97 -22.08 -10.80
CA TRP A 363 -8.49 -22.91 -9.71
C TRP A 363 -8.96 -24.36 -9.83
N ASN A 364 -10.25 -24.60 -10.12
CA ASN A 364 -10.77 -25.95 -10.32
C ASN A 364 -10.16 -26.63 -11.55
N THR A 365 -9.95 -25.89 -12.64
CA THR A 365 -9.28 -26.39 -13.85
C THR A 365 -7.86 -26.88 -13.55
N LEU A 366 -7.09 -26.14 -12.74
CA LEU A 366 -5.77 -26.58 -12.28
C LEU A 366 -5.82 -27.93 -11.52
N HIS A 367 -6.91 -28.20 -10.80
CA HIS A 367 -7.10 -29.41 -9.99
C HIS A 367 -7.87 -30.53 -10.75
N GLY A 368 -7.91 -30.49 -12.08
CA GLY A 368 -8.54 -31.51 -12.92
C GLY A 368 -10.07 -31.39 -13.05
N ARG A 369 -10.69 -30.38 -12.44
CA ARG A 369 -12.12 -30.07 -12.54
C ARG A 369 -12.35 -28.95 -13.55
N PHE A 370 -12.19 -29.28 -14.83
CA PHE A 370 -12.23 -28.30 -15.93
C PHE A 370 -13.50 -27.43 -15.89
N PHE A 371 -13.29 -26.10 -15.84
CA PHE A 371 -14.34 -25.07 -15.85
C PHE A 371 -15.42 -25.18 -14.74
N GLN A 372 -15.24 -26.01 -13.71
CA GLN A 372 -16.26 -26.14 -12.68
C GLN A 372 -16.28 -24.90 -11.76
N LEU A 373 -17.48 -24.43 -11.40
CA LEU A 373 -17.72 -23.47 -10.33
C LEU A 373 -19.01 -23.80 -9.59
N THR A 374 -19.24 -23.17 -8.44
CA THR A 374 -20.56 -23.17 -7.80
C THR A 374 -21.46 -22.17 -8.54
N ASP A 375 -22.70 -22.57 -8.88
CA ASP A 375 -23.66 -21.71 -9.57
C ASP A 375 -23.79 -20.36 -8.83
N PRO A 376 -23.52 -19.22 -9.49
CA PRO A 376 -23.63 -17.90 -8.87
C PRO A 376 -25.00 -17.60 -8.26
N ASN A 377 -26.06 -18.21 -8.80
CA ASN A 377 -27.45 -18.03 -8.35
C ASN A 377 -28.01 -19.27 -7.64
N GLY A 378 -27.17 -20.27 -7.37
CA GLY A 378 -27.60 -21.57 -6.90
C GLY A 378 -26.63 -22.20 -5.89
N VAL A 379 -26.86 -23.48 -5.64
CA VAL A 379 -26.08 -24.29 -4.68
C VAL A 379 -25.39 -25.49 -5.35
N ASP A 380 -25.63 -25.67 -6.65
CA ASP A 380 -25.12 -26.78 -7.42
C ASP A 380 -23.77 -26.44 -8.05
N ILE A 381 -23.00 -27.48 -8.38
CA ILE A 381 -21.76 -27.33 -9.16
C ILE A 381 -22.12 -27.39 -10.63
N VAL A 382 -21.74 -26.35 -11.36
CA VAL A 382 -22.03 -26.19 -12.79
C VAL A 382 -20.76 -25.87 -13.55
N SER A 383 -20.82 -26.01 -14.88
CA SER A 383 -19.74 -25.57 -15.75
C SER A 383 -19.83 -24.06 -15.99
N ARG A 384 -18.68 -23.37 -15.99
CA ARG A 384 -18.56 -21.97 -16.41
C ARG A 384 -19.09 -21.73 -17.82
N LEU A 385 -18.92 -22.74 -18.67
CA LEU A 385 -19.35 -22.76 -20.05
C LEU A 385 -20.88 -22.75 -20.21
N ALA A 386 -21.64 -22.97 -19.13
CA ALA A 386 -23.09 -22.77 -19.10
C ALA A 386 -23.51 -21.29 -19.10
N PHE A 387 -22.58 -20.37 -18.84
CA PHE A 387 -22.84 -18.93 -18.83
C PHE A 387 -22.12 -18.22 -19.97
N HIS A 388 -20.83 -18.46 -20.13
CA HIS A 388 -20.00 -17.83 -21.15
C HIS A 388 -18.99 -18.81 -21.72
N ALA A 389 -18.67 -18.66 -23.01
CA ALA A 389 -17.67 -19.46 -23.71
C ALA A 389 -16.25 -18.87 -23.55
N ASP A 390 -15.81 -18.65 -22.31
CA ASP A 390 -14.53 -18.04 -21.95
C ASP A 390 -13.38 -19.06 -21.84
N TYR A 391 -13.17 -19.83 -22.91
CA TYR A 391 -12.18 -20.91 -22.97
C TYR A 391 -10.74 -20.46 -22.67
N ILE A 392 -10.42 -19.18 -22.84
CA ILE A 392 -9.11 -18.59 -22.50
C ILE A 392 -8.70 -18.84 -21.03
N LEU A 393 -9.67 -19.05 -20.11
CA LEU A 393 -9.38 -19.32 -18.69
C LEU A 393 -8.50 -20.56 -18.49
N VAL A 394 -8.58 -21.57 -19.37
CA VAL A 394 -7.70 -22.75 -19.31
C VAL A 394 -6.23 -22.38 -19.47
N LEU A 395 -5.91 -21.39 -20.30
CA LEU A 395 -4.53 -20.94 -20.49
C LEU A 395 -3.98 -20.19 -19.27
N LEU A 396 -4.86 -19.72 -18.37
CA LEU A 396 -4.48 -19.05 -17.12
C LEU A 396 -4.26 -20.04 -15.97
N ALA A 397 -4.85 -21.23 -16.02
CA ALA A 397 -4.72 -22.25 -14.97
C ALA A 397 -3.27 -22.67 -14.67
N PRO A 398 -2.37 -22.85 -15.65
CA PRO A 398 -0.96 -23.13 -15.36
C PRO A 398 -0.26 -22.04 -14.53
N LEU A 399 -0.67 -20.77 -14.66
CA LEU A 399 -0.06 -19.66 -13.91
C LEU A 399 -0.34 -19.77 -12.40
N TYR A 400 -1.43 -20.43 -12.01
CA TYR A 400 -1.76 -20.68 -10.61
C TYR A 400 -0.78 -21.66 -9.93
N ARG A 401 0.05 -22.39 -10.68
CA ARG A 401 1.17 -23.16 -10.11
C ARG A 401 2.28 -22.27 -9.54
N ILE A 402 2.44 -21.06 -10.09
CA ILE A 402 3.38 -20.07 -9.58
C ILE A 402 2.77 -19.37 -8.37
N TRP A 403 1.54 -18.89 -8.51
CA TRP A 403 0.81 -18.21 -7.45
C TRP A 403 -0.70 -18.45 -7.57
N SER A 404 -1.22 -19.38 -6.76
CA SER A 404 -2.66 -19.63 -6.67
C SER A 404 -3.30 -18.54 -5.81
N ASP A 405 -3.65 -17.41 -6.43
CA ASP A 405 -4.33 -16.28 -5.78
C ASP A 405 -5.17 -15.47 -6.80
N PRO A 406 -6.40 -15.02 -6.46
CA PRO A 406 -7.25 -14.25 -7.38
C PRO A 406 -6.60 -12.98 -7.93
N ARG A 407 -5.69 -12.35 -7.16
CA ARG A 407 -4.97 -11.14 -7.58
C ARG A 407 -4.12 -11.36 -8.83
N LEU A 408 -3.70 -12.59 -9.11
CA LEU A 408 -2.95 -12.92 -10.33
C LEU A 408 -3.76 -12.58 -11.59
N LEU A 409 -5.06 -12.85 -11.59
CA LEU A 409 -5.93 -12.54 -12.73
C LEU A 409 -6.01 -11.02 -12.97
N LEU A 410 -6.14 -10.24 -11.90
CA LEU A 410 -6.15 -8.77 -11.98
C LEU A 410 -4.85 -8.23 -12.57
N ILE A 411 -3.70 -8.78 -12.15
CA ILE A 411 -2.38 -8.40 -12.70
C ILE A 411 -2.29 -8.76 -14.19
N VAL A 412 -2.69 -9.97 -14.57
CA VAL A 412 -2.67 -10.41 -15.98
C VAL A 412 -3.53 -9.49 -16.86
N GLN A 413 -4.75 -9.15 -16.41
CA GLN A 413 -5.61 -8.21 -17.13
C GLN A 413 -4.94 -6.85 -17.32
N THR A 414 -4.41 -6.25 -16.26
CA THR A 414 -3.72 -4.95 -16.35
C THR A 414 -2.53 -4.98 -17.30
N VAL A 415 -1.68 -6.02 -17.21
CA VAL A 415 -0.49 -6.17 -18.06
C VAL A 415 -0.90 -6.34 -19.52
N VAL A 416 -1.83 -7.25 -19.82
CA VAL A 416 -2.28 -7.50 -21.19
C VAL A 416 -2.93 -6.26 -21.80
N LEU A 417 -3.80 -5.56 -21.07
CA LEU A 417 -4.41 -4.31 -21.53
C LEU A 417 -3.36 -3.25 -21.85
N SER A 418 -2.36 -3.07 -20.98
CA SER A 418 -1.29 -2.08 -21.19
C SER A 418 -0.45 -2.35 -22.45
N ILE A 419 -0.23 -3.62 -22.79
CA ILE A 419 0.48 -4.04 -24.01
C ILE A 419 -0.30 -3.61 -25.27
N GLY A 420 -1.63 -3.42 -25.19
CA GLY A 420 -2.43 -2.85 -26.27
C GLY A 420 -1.88 -1.52 -26.79
N ALA A 421 -1.28 -0.69 -25.90
CA ALA A 421 -0.64 0.57 -26.29
C ALA A 421 0.53 0.37 -27.27
N VAL A 422 1.24 -0.77 -27.20
CA VAL A 422 2.29 -1.12 -28.16
C VAL A 422 1.69 -1.33 -29.55
N PHE A 423 0.58 -2.04 -29.67
CA PHE A 423 -0.08 -2.26 -30.96
C PHE A 423 -0.68 -0.97 -31.50
N VAL A 424 -1.30 -0.14 -30.66
CA VAL A 424 -1.76 1.21 -31.07
C VAL A 424 -0.59 2.05 -31.60
N TYR A 425 0.54 2.07 -30.88
CA TYR A 425 1.76 2.77 -31.32
C TYR A 425 2.24 2.26 -32.68
N LEU A 426 2.33 0.93 -32.85
CA LEU A 426 2.82 0.30 -34.07
C LEU A 426 1.88 0.55 -35.26
N ILE A 427 0.56 0.42 -35.07
CA ILE A 427 -0.45 0.72 -36.09
C ILE A 427 -0.32 2.19 -36.50
N ALA A 428 -0.34 3.12 -35.54
CA ALA A 428 -0.21 4.55 -35.82
C ALA A 428 1.13 4.90 -36.50
N LYS A 429 2.23 4.25 -36.09
CA LYS A 429 3.57 4.44 -36.70
C LYS A 429 3.58 4.00 -38.15
N ASN A 430 2.87 2.91 -38.47
CA ASN A 430 2.77 2.38 -39.82
C ASN A 430 1.85 3.22 -40.72
N ILE A 431 0.72 3.70 -40.20
CA ILE A 431 -0.26 4.48 -40.97
C ILE A 431 0.14 5.95 -41.12
N LEU A 432 0.48 6.63 -40.02
CA LEU A 432 0.78 8.07 -40.00
C LEU A 432 2.23 8.40 -40.32
N LYS A 433 3.13 7.39 -40.32
CA LYS A 433 4.57 7.53 -40.55
C LYS A 433 5.24 8.59 -39.65
N ASN A 434 4.72 8.75 -38.43
CA ASN A 434 5.16 9.79 -37.49
C ASN A 434 5.16 9.26 -36.05
N LYS A 435 6.35 9.09 -35.47
CA LYS A 435 6.52 8.53 -34.11
C LYS A 435 5.85 9.36 -33.00
N ALA A 436 5.68 10.67 -33.19
CA ALA A 436 5.03 11.52 -32.19
C ALA A 436 3.51 11.28 -32.17
N PHE A 437 2.85 11.23 -33.33
CA PHE A 437 1.44 10.82 -33.39
C PHE A 437 1.25 9.42 -32.82
N SER A 438 2.14 8.49 -33.13
CA SER A 438 2.11 7.14 -32.56
C SER A 438 2.16 7.12 -31.04
N LEU A 439 3.06 7.91 -30.45
CA LEU A 439 3.20 8.00 -29.00
C LEU A 439 1.96 8.67 -28.37
N ILE A 440 1.42 9.71 -28.99
CA ILE A 440 0.22 10.39 -28.50
C ILE A 440 -0.98 9.42 -28.52
N PHE A 441 -1.23 8.70 -29.61
CA PHE A 441 -2.31 7.70 -29.65
C PHE A 441 -2.15 6.60 -28.60
N ALA A 442 -0.92 6.11 -28.39
CA ALA A 442 -0.66 5.12 -27.35
C ALA A 442 -0.88 5.68 -25.94
N GLY A 443 -0.49 6.93 -25.69
CA GLY A 443 -0.81 7.65 -24.45
C GLY A 443 -2.32 7.84 -24.27
N SER A 444 -3.02 8.31 -25.32
CA SER A 444 -4.48 8.45 -25.37
C SER A 444 -5.20 7.13 -25.07
N PHE A 445 -4.65 6.00 -25.51
CA PHE A 445 -5.17 4.66 -25.20
C PHE A 445 -5.05 4.36 -23.71
N LEU A 446 -3.87 4.57 -23.12
CA LEU A 446 -3.62 4.29 -21.70
C LEU A 446 -4.37 5.22 -20.74
N ILE A 447 -4.76 6.43 -21.16
CA ILE A 447 -5.59 7.33 -20.34
C ILE A 447 -7.09 7.27 -20.71
N ASN A 448 -7.48 6.39 -21.64
CA ASN A 448 -8.85 6.30 -22.10
C ASN A 448 -9.81 5.85 -20.96
N PRO A 449 -10.89 6.59 -20.68
CA PRO A 449 -11.85 6.23 -19.62
C PRO A 449 -12.39 4.80 -19.70
N ALA A 450 -12.79 4.36 -20.90
CA ALA A 450 -13.38 3.03 -21.10
C ALA A 450 -12.35 1.92 -20.82
N LEU A 451 -11.09 2.09 -21.25
CA LEU A 451 -10.00 1.17 -20.92
C LEU A 451 -9.72 1.13 -19.41
N ASN A 452 -9.68 2.31 -18.77
CA ASN A 452 -9.35 2.45 -17.37
C ASN A 452 -10.39 1.81 -16.45
N TYR A 453 -11.69 2.01 -16.74
CA TYR A 453 -12.77 1.34 -16.02
C TYR A 453 -12.79 -0.16 -16.29
N THR A 454 -12.63 -0.59 -17.55
CA THR A 454 -12.51 -2.01 -17.89
C THR A 454 -11.41 -2.70 -17.08
N ASN A 455 -10.28 -2.02 -16.84
CA ASN A 455 -9.19 -2.55 -16.04
C ASN A 455 -9.46 -2.51 -14.52
N LEU A 456 -10.09 -1.43 -14.02
CA LEU A 456 -10.50 -1.29 -12.61
C LEU A 456 -11.75 -2.08 -12.26
N TYR A 457 -12.47 -2.63 -13.22
CA TYR A 457 -13.48 -3.61 -12.92
C TYR A 457 -12.82 -4.94 -12.54
N ASP A 458 -13.60 -5.89 -12.03
CA ASP A 458 -13.12 -7.24 -11.73
C ASP A 458 -12.68 -7.97 -13.00
N PHE A 459 -11.88 -9.03 -12.84
CA PHE A 459 -11.28 -9.74 -13.98
C PHE A 459 -12.35 -10.30 -14.92
N HIS A 460 -12.21 -10.04 -16.22
CA HIS A 460 -13.06 -10.58 -17.26
C HIS A 460 -12.23 -11.06 -18.47
N PRO A 461 -12.38 -12.32 -18.91
CA PRO A 461 -11.68 -12.86 -20.08
C PRO A 461 -11.71 -11.99 -21.34
N VAL A 462 -12.86 -11.37 -21.64
CA VAL A 462 -13.07 -10.52 -22.82
C VAL A 462 -12.17 -9.27 -22.85
N THR A 463 -11.68 -8.81 -21.69
CA THR A 463 -10.79 -7.63 -21.63
C THR A 463 -9.44 -7.90 -22.28
N LEU A 464 -8.94 -9.14 -22.23
CA LEU A 464 -7.75 -9.56 -22.95
C LEU A 464 -7.94 -9.43 -24.47
N GLY A 465 -9.19 -9.58 -24.93
CA GLY A 465 -9.63 -9.37 -26.30
C GLY A 465 -9.29 -7.98 -26.84
N THR A 466 -9.26 -6.94 -26.00
CA THR A 466 -8.86 -5.58 -26.42
C THR A 466 -7.49 -5.58 -27.10
N THR A 467 -6.50 -6.18 -26.44
CA THR A 467 -5.12 -6.23 -26.94
C THR A 467 -4.99 -7.23 -28.08
N PHE A 468 -5.65 -8.38 -27.98
CA PHE A 468 -5.59 -9.38 -29.05
C PHE A 468 -6.18 -8.86 -30.36
N LEU A 469 -7.30 -8.13 -30.33
CA LEU A 469 -7.90 -7.55 -31.54
C LEU A 469 -7.04 -6.44 -32.16
N LEU A 470 -6.34 -5.64 -31.35
CA LEU A 470 -5.31 -4.71 -31.84
C LEU A 470 -4.16 -5.46 -32.53
N ALA A 471 -3.70 -6.56 -31.93
CA ALA A 471 -2.65 -7.41 -32.49
C ALA A 471 -3.09 -8.06 -33.81
N VAL A 472 -4.32 -8.59 -33.88
CA VAL A 472 -4.95 -9.15 -35.09
C VAL A 472 -4.87 -8.12 -36.22
N PHE A 473 -5.35 -6.89 -35.99
CA PHE A 473 -5.33 -5.85 -37.00
C PHE A 473 -3.90 -5.50 -37.44
N TYR A 474 -2.97 -5.39 -36.48
CA TYR A 474 -1.56 -5.08 -36.78
C TYR A 474 -0.90 -6.16 -37.66
N PHE A 475 -1.02 -7.44 -37.30
CA PHE A 475 -0.41 -8.53 -38.05
C PHE A 475 -1.09 -8.79 -39.39
N LEU A 476 -2.40 -8.54 -39.49
CA LEU A 476 -3.12 -8.53 -40.76
C LEU A 476 -2.55 -7.44 -41.69
N TYR A 477 -2.38 -6.22 -41.17
CA TYR A 477 -1.80 -5.10 -41.91
C TYR A 477 -0.35 -5.39 -42.35
N LYS A 478 0.43 -6.07 -41.51
CA LYS A 478 1.80 -6.53 -41.82
C LYS A 478 1.86 -7.75 -42.75
N LYS A 479 0.72 -8.38 -43.04
CA LYS A 479 0.61 -9.62 -43.84
C LYS A 479 1.37 -10.81 -43.24
N THR A 480 1.52 -10.84 -41.92
CA THR A 480 2.12 -11.97 -41.20
C THR A 480 1.00 -12.90 -40.70
N TYR A 481 0.51 -13.75 -41.60
CA TYR A 481 -0.73 -14.50 -41.40
C TYR A 481 -0.71 -15.48 -40.22
N PHE A 482 0.46 -16.05 -39.89
CA PHE A 482 0.60 -16.92 -38.70
C PHE A 482 0.19 -16.19 -37.41
N TRP A 483 0.83 -15.05 -37.13
CA TRP A 483 0.52 -14.24 -35.95
C TRP A 483 -0.89 -13.65 -35.99
N PHE A 484 -1.37 -13.31 -37.19
CA PHE A 484 -2.76 -12.89 -37.37
C PHE A 484 -3.74 -13.98 -36.91
N VAL A 485 -3.60 -15.23 -37.38
CA VAL A 485 -4.47 -16.35 -36.97
C VAL A 485 -4.31 -16.67 -35.48
N PHE A 486 -3.08 -16.67 -34.98
CA PHE A 486 -2.81 -16.94 -33.56
C PHE A 486 -3.58 -15.96 -32.65
N PHE A 487 -3.45 -14.66 -32.88
CA PHE A 487 -4.18 -13.66 -32.09
C PHE A 487 -5.69 -13.65 -32.38
N LEU A 488 -6.11 -14.07 -33.58
CA LEU A 488 -7.52 -14.18 -33.96
C LEU A 488 -8.21 -15.30 -33.17
N ILE A 489 -7.54 -16.45 -33.01
CA ILE A 489 -8.00 -17.56 -32.16
C ILE A 489 -8.01 -17.11 -30.70
N LEU A 490 -6.93 -16.50 -30.21
CA LEU A 490 -6.86 -15.99 -28.83
C LEU A 490 -8.01 -15.01 -28.53
N ALA A 491 -8.33 -14.11 -29.46
CA ALA A 491 -9.47 -13.21 -29.33
C ALA A 491 -10.80 -13.97 -29.30
N GLY A 492 -11.02 -14.90 -30.25
CA GLY A 492 -12.26 -15.69 -30.33
C GLY A 492 -12.57 -16.50 -29.07
N ILE A 493 -11.54 -17.09 -28.43
CA ILE A 493 -11.73 -17.89 -27.22
C ILE A 493 -11.92 -17.06 -25.93
N THR A 494 -11.95 -15.73 -26.02
CA THR A 494 -12.22 -14.87 -24.85
C THR A 494 -13.70 -14.78 -24.52
N LYS A 495 -14.60 -14.85 -25.52
CA LYS A 495 -16.05 -14.81 -25.33
C LYS A 495 -16.80 -15.17 -26.62
N GLU A 496 -18.01 -15.70 -26.48
CA GLU A 496 -18.86 -16.22 -27.56
C GLU A 496 -19.10 -15.21 -28.70
N GLN A 497 -19.41 -13.95 -28.42
CA GLN A 497 -19.74 -12.96 -29.45
C GLN A 497 -18.52 -12.48 -30.25
N VAL A 498 -17.30 -12.69 -29.75
CA VAL A 498 -16.07 -12.27 -30.44
C VAL A 498 -15.87 -13.05 -31.75
N TRP A 499 -16.45 -14.24 -31.88
CA TRP A 499 -16.46 -15.00 -33.14
C TRP A 499 -17.18 -14.29 -34.29
N LEU A 500 -18.11 -13.37 -34.02
CA LEU A 500 -18.67 -12.49 -35.05
C LEU A 500 -17.63 -11.49 -35.57
N ILE A 501 -16.77 -10.97 -34.69
CA ILE A 501 -15.65 -10.10 -35.08
C ILE A 501 -14.63 -10.89 -35.91
N VAL A 502 -14.37 -12.16 -35.55
CA VAL A 502 -13.54 -13.08 -36.36
C VAL A 502 -14.12 -13.22 -37.77
N ALA A 503 -15.43 -13.40 -37.89
CA ALA A 503 -16.09 -13.49 -39.19
C ALA A 503 -15.92 -12.20 -40.02
N LEU A 504 -16.05 -11.02 -39.38
CA LEU A 504 -15.83 -9.73 -40.04
C LEU A 504 -14.39 -9.55 -40.55
N PHE A 505 -13.38 -10.09 -39.85
CA PHE A 505 -12.00 -10.11 -40.36
C PHE A 505 -11.86 -10.97 -41.63
N GLY A 506 -12.60 -12.08 -41.71
CA GLY A 506 -12.73 -12.88 -42.93
C GLY A 506 -13.29 -12.05 -44.10
N ILE A 507 -14.42 -11.37 -43.88
CA ILE A 507 -15.03 -10.49 -44.90
C ILE A 507 -14.06 -9.38 -45.34
N TYR A 508 -13.42 -8.71 -44.40
CA TYR A 508 -12.48 -7.63 -44.70
C TYR A 508 -11.28 -8.12 -45.52
N LEU A 509 -10.70 -9.27 -45.14
CA LEU A 509 -9.62 -9.89 -45.88
C LEU A 509 -10.07 -10.29 -47.30
N PHE A 510 -11.29 -10.78 -47.47
CA PHE A 510 -11.85 -11.11 -48.77
C PHE A 510 -11.98 -9.86 -49.66
N ILE A 511 -12.60 -8.78 -49.15
CA ILE A 511 -12.84 -7.53 -49.90
C ILE A 511 -11.52 -6.90 -50.38
N ILE A 512 -10.50 -6.83 -49.52
CA ILE A 512 -9.21 -6.22 -49.89
C ILE A 512 -8.48 -7.01 -50.97
N ASN A 513 -8.59 -8.34 -50.95
CA ASN A 513 -7.93 -9.20 -51.93
C ASN A 513 -8.74 -9.36 -53.22
N PHE A 514 -10.07 -9.21 -53.15
CA PHE A 514 -10.94 -9.14 -54.33
C PHE A 514 -10.56 -7.92 -55.20
N ARG A 515 -10.41 -6.75 -54.59
CA ARG A 515 -10.05 -5.50 -55.29
C ARG A 515 -8.64 -5.52 -55.92
N LYS A 516 -7.73 -6.34 -55.41
CA LYS A 516 -6.31 -6.37 -55.84
C LYS A 516 -5.97 -7.54 -56.77
N ASN A 517 -6.99 -8.27 -57.25
CA ASN A 517 -6.86 -9.46 -58.09
C ASN A 517 -5.79 -10.46 -57.61
N GLN A 518 -5.70 -10.65 -56.28
CA GLN A 518 -4.69 -11.53 -55.67
C GLN A 518 -5.10 -13.02 -55.70
N SER A 519 -4.13 -13.88 -55.37
CA SER A 519 -4.21 -15.35 -55.33
C SER A 519 -5.54 -15.88 -54.76
N LEU A 520 -6.10 -16.87 -55.46
CA LEU A 520 -7.28 -17.64 -55.04
C LEU A 520 -7.16 -18.16 -53.60
N PHE A 521 -5.94 -18.54 -53.18
CA PHE A 521 -5.65 -18.99 -51.83
C PHE A 521 -6.09 -18.00 -50.75
N LEU A 522 -5.78 -16.70 -50.89
CA LEU A 522 -6.15 -15.70 -49.88
C LEU A 522 -7.66 -15.46 -49.82
N LYS A 523 -8.35 -15.60 -50.95
CA LYS A 523 -9.81 -15.51 -51.02
C LYS A 523 -10.46 -16.70 -50.32
N SER A 524 -10.01 -17.92 -50.61
CA SER A 524 -10.48 -19.15 -49.95
C SER A 524 -10.17 -19.13 -48.45
N PHE A 525 -8.98 -18.67 -48.07
CA PHE A 525 -8.59 -18.51 -46.67
C PHE A 525 -9.47 -17.50 -45.92
N ALA A 526 -9.83 -16.39 -46.57
CA ALA A 526 -10.75 -15.40 -46.02
C ALA A 526 -12.17 -15.96 -45.82
N ILE A 527 -12.66 -16.75 -46.78
CA ILE A 527 -13.94 -17.47 -46.68
C ILE A 527 -13.89 -18.48 -45.52
N LEU A 528 -12.81 -19.24 -45.38
CA LEU A 528 -12.63 -20.19 -44.28
C LEU A 528 -12.72 -19.50 -42.92
N ILE A 529 -12.06 -18.35 -42.74
CA ILE A 529 -12.14 -17.56 -41.49
C ILE A 529 -13.58 -17.09 -41.24
N PHE A 530 -14.25 -16.58 -42.27
CA PHE A 530 -15.64 -16.14 -42.16
C PHE A 530 -16.57 -17.29 -41.72
N LEU A 531 -16.52 -18.42 -42.43
CA LEU A 531 -17.33 -19.59 -42.13
C LEU A 531 -17.03 -20.14 -40.73
N THR A 532 -15.75 -20.23 -40.36
CA THR A 532 -15.34 -20.68 -39.02
C THR A 532 -15.91 -19.78 -37.93
N GLY A 533 -15.82 -18.46 -38.09
CA GLY A 533 -16.37 -17.50 -37.13
C GLY A 533 -17.90 -17.63 -36.97
N ILE A 534 -18.63 -17.70 -38.09
CA ILE A 534 -20.10 -17.85 -38.07
C ILE A 534 -20.52 -19.20 -37.50
N CYS A 535 -19.90 -20.31 -37.92
CA CYS A 535 -20.24 -21.64 -37.45
C CYS A 535 -19.97 -21.82 -35.96
N ILE A 536 -18.85 -21.31 -35.44
CA ILE A 536 -18.55 -21.39 -34.00
C ILE A 536 -19.51 -20.52 -33.20
N PHE A 537 -19.77 -19.27 -33.63
CA PHE A 537 -20.77 -18.42 -32.97
C PHE A 537 -22.15 -19.09 -32.91
N TYR A 538 -22.60 -19.64 -34.04
CA TYR A 538 -23.87 -20.36 -34.13
C TYR A 538 -23.89 -21.58 -33.20
N TYR A 539 -22.84 -22.41 -33.23
CA TYR A 539 -22.73 -23.57 -32.35
C TYR A 539 -22.77 -23.17 -30.87
N LEU A 540 -22.04 -22.12 -30.47
CA LEU A 540 -22.00 -21.68 -29.07
C LEU A 540 -23.35 -21.17 -28.56
N ILE A 541 -24.03 -20.32 -29.34
CA ILE A 541 -25.28 -19.68 -28.93
C ILE A 541 -26.48 -20.63 -29.01
N TRP A 542 -26.57 -21.48 -30.03
CA TRP A 542 -27.74 -22.36 -30.22
C TRP A 542 -27.60 -23.73 -29.55
N TRP A 543 -26.37 -24.24 -29.36
CA TRP A 543 -26.15 -25.61 -28.90
C TRP A 543 -25.29 -25.72 -27.65
N ALA A 544 -24.07 -25.19 -27.66
CA ALA A 544 -23.10 -25.46 -26.60
C ALA A 544 -23.51 -24.85 -25.25
N ILE A 545 -23.82 -23.54 -25.22
CA ILE A 545 -24.22 -22.87 -23.97
C ILE A 545 -25.59 -23.39 -23.51
N PRO A 546 -26.62 -23.51 -24.37
CA PRO A 546 -27.90 -24.05 -23.93
C PRO A 546 -27.82 -25.50 -23.43
N GLY A 547 -27.03 -26.35 -24.09
CA GLY A 547 -26.79 -27.73 -23.68
C GLY A 547 -26.06 -27.83 -22.34
N ALA A 548 -25.08 -26.98 -22.09
CA ALA A 548 -24.38 -26.93 -20.81
C ALA A 548 -25.24 -26.34 -19.66
N ARG A 549 -26.19 -25.46 -19.99
CA ARG A 549 -27.08 -24.78 -19.03
C ARG A 549 -28.37 -25.54 -18.71
N GLY A 550 -28.84 -26.38 -19.63
CA GLY A 550 -30.19 -26.98 -19.57
C GLY A 550 -31.31 -25.99 -19.92
N GLY A 551 -30.98 -24.89 -20.60
CA GLY A 551 -31.93 -23.84 -20.98
C GLY A 551 -31.27 -22.74 -21.81
N ASN A 552 -32.06 -21.83 -22.35
CA ASN A 552 -31.57 -20.75 -23.21
C ASN A 552 -30.51 -19.85 -22.54
N HIS A 553 -29.69 -19.18 -23.36
CA HIS A 553 -28.66 -18.27 -22.90
C HIS A 553 -29.25 -17.16 -22.01
N PHE A 554 -28.71 -16.96 -20.80
CA PHE A 554 -29.30 -16.07 -19.79
C PHE A 554 -29.49 -14.62 -20.28
N ALA A 555 -28.55 -14.12 -21.08
CA ALA A 555 -28.58 -12.75 -21.59
C ALA A 555 -29.72 -12.45 -22.58
N LEU A 556 -30.46 -13.45 -23.08
CA LEU A 556 -31.61 -13.21 -23.96
C LEU A 556 -32.71 -12.40 -23.25
N ALA A 557 -32.82 -12.52 -21.94
CA ALA A 557 -33.74 -11.72 -21.12
C ALA A 557 -33.50 -10.20 -21.26
N TYR A 558 -32.28 -9.78 -21.61
CA TYR A 558 -31.98 -8.36 -21.84
C TYR A 558 -32.48 -7.82 -23.18
N TYR A 559 -33.06 -8.68 -24.02
CA TYR A 559 -33.58 -8.34 -25.35
C TYR A 559 -35.01 -8.84 -25.53
N SER A 560 -35.75 -9.07 -24.44
CA SER A 560 -37.13 -9.55 -24.45
C SER A 560 -38.06 -8.68 -25.32
N GLU A 561 -37.74 -7.40 -25.46
CA GLU A 561 -38.39 -6.48 -26.40
C GLU A 561 -38.37 -6.91 -27.88
N PHE A 562 -37.39 -7.74 -28.27
CA PHE A 562 -37.24 -8.28 -29.62
C PHE A 562 -37.60 -9.77 -29.69
N GLY A 563 -37.95 -10.42 -28.57
CA GLY A 563 -38.43 -11.81 -28.53
C GLY A 563 -37.60 -12.71 -27.60
N ASP A 564 -38.04 -13.97 -27.49
CA ASP A 564 -37.55 -14.89 -26.45
C ASP A 564 -36.55 -15.95 -26.95
N SER A 565 -36.14 -15.87 -28.22
CA SER A 565 -35.15 -16.77 -28.83
C SER A 565 -34.09 -16.01 -29.61
N PRO A 566 -32.86 -16.54 -29.75
CA PRO A 566 -31.80 -15.90 -30.54
C PRO A 566 -32.26 -15.54 -31.97
N SER A 567 -32.93 -16.47 -32.64
CA SER A 567 -33.45 -16.27 -34.00
C SER A 567 -34.56 -15.21 -34.05
N GLY A 568 -35.45 -15.19 -33.06
CA GLY A 568 -36.52 -14.19 -32.95
C GLY A 568 -35.98 -12.78 -32.74
N ILE A 569 -35.01 -12.62 -31.83
CA ILE A 569 -34.34 -11.35 -31.54
C ILE A 569 -33.66 -10.81 -32.79
N ILE A 570 -32.84 -11.63 -33.47
CA ILE A 570 -32.14 -11.21 -34.70
C ILE A 570 -33.14 -10.80 -35.79
N LYS A 571 -34.20 -11.61 -36.00
CA LYS A 571 -35.26 -11.30 -36.97
C LYS A 571 -35.91 -9.96 -36.65
N ASN A 572 -36.32 -9.73 -35.41
CA ASN A 572 -37.05 -8.53 -35.04
C ASN A 572 -36.18 -7.28 -35.01
N ILE A 573 -34.88 -7.37 -34.69
CA ILE A 573 -33.93 -6.25 -34.83
C ILE A 573 -33.87 -5.78 -36.29
N ILE A 574 -33.83 -6.72 -37.25
CA ILE A 574 -33.74 -6.43 -38.69
C ILE A 574 -35.07 -5.91 -39.25
N PHE A 575 -36.18 -6.56 -38.89
CA PHE A 575 -37.50 -6.25 -39.45
C PHE A 575 -38.30 -5.19 -38.68
N SER A 576 -37.76 -4.66 -37.58
CA SER A 576 -38.34 -3.54 -36.81
C SER A 576 -37.40 -2.32 -36.75
N PRO A 577 -36.99 -1.74 -37.89
CA PRO A 577 -35.93 -0.73 -37.95
C PRO A 577 -36.26 0.53 -37.15
N ILE A 578 -37.52 0.97 -37.12
CA ILE A 578 -37.95 2.14 -36.35
C ILE A 578 -37.70 1.92 -34.85
N LYS A 579 -38.10 0.75 -34.33
CA LYS A 579 -37.87 0.39 -32.92
C LYS A 579 -36.38 0.32 -32.60
N THR A 580 -35.60 -0.34 -33.46
CA THR A 580 -34.15 -0.46 -33.32
C THR A 580 -33.45 0.91 -33.26
N ILE A 581 -33.83 1.83 -34.14
CA ILE A 581 -33.27 3.19 -34.17
C ILE A 581 -33.64 3.99 -32.91
N LEU A 582 -34.91 3.92 -32.48
CA LEU A 582 -35.37 4.64 -31.29
C LEU A 582 -34.63 4.19 -30.02
N LEU A 583 -34.32 2.89 -29.88
CA LEU A 583 -33.54 2.37 -28.75
C LEU A 583 -32.08 2.85 -28.78
N ILE A 584 -31.45 2.89 -29.95
CA ILE A 584 -30.05 3.33 -30.10
C ILE A 584 -29.86 4.80 -29.69
N PHE A 585 -30.85 5.66 -29.96
CA PHE A 585 -30.77 7.11 -29.71
C PHE A 585 -31.45 7.57 -28.42
N GLN A 586 -31.70 6.65 -27.48
CA GLN A 586 -32.10 7.02 -26.13
C GLN A 586 -31.00 7.85 -25.41
N PRO A 587 -31.36 8.68 -24.41
CA PRO A 587 -30.41 9.57 -23.75
C PRO A 587 -29.18 8.86 -23.16
N SER A 588 -29.37 7.70 -22.50
CA SER A 588 -28.27 6.93 -21.90
C SER A 588 -27.31 6.33 -22.93
N GLN A 589 -27.84 5.82 -24.04
CA GLN A 589 -27.10 5.23 -25.15
C GLN A 589 -26.34 6.32 -25.92
N SER A 590 -26.94 7.50 -26.08
CA SER A 590 -26.29 8.67 -26.67
C SER A 590 -25.12 9.16 -25.81
N LEU A 591 -25.28 9.19 -24.48
CA LEU A 591 -24.21 9.50 -23.54
C LEU A 591 -23.08 8.47 -23.60
N TYR A 592 -23.41 7.18 -23.70
CA TYR A 592 -22.44 6.10 -23.88
C TYR A 592 -21.62 6.27 -25.17
N LEU A 593 -22.27 6.55 -26.30
CA LEU A 593 -21.60 6.83 -27.57
C LEU A 593 -20.69 8.07 -27.46
N LEU A 594 -21.17 9.14 -26.82
CA LEU A 594 -20.37 10.33 -26.54
C LEU A 594 -19.09 9.96 -25.77
N GLN A 595 -19.22 9.20 -24.68
CA GLN A 595 -18.11 8.77 -23.83
C GLN A 595 -17.10 7.87 -24.57
N LEU A 596 -17.56 7.07 -25.53
CA LEU A 596 -16.70 6.22 -26.36
C LEU A 596 -15.87 7.02 -27.38
N PHE A 597 -16.48 7.99 -28.09
CA PHE A 597 -15.84 8.71 -29.21
C PHE A 597 -15.13 10.01 -28.81
N LEU A 598 -15.61 10.70 -27.79
CA LEU A 598 -15.08 11.99 -27.34
C LEU A 598 -13.59 11.95 -26.95
N PRO A 599 -13.03 10.90 -26.31
CA PRO A 599 -11.61 10.86 -25.94
C PRO A 599 -10.64 10.99 -27.12
N LEU A 600 -11.10 10.71 -28.34
CA LEU A 600 -10.34 10.90 -29.58
C LEU A 600 -10.86 12.09 -30.41
N GLY A 601 -11.69 12.97 -29.83
CA GLY A 601 -12.30 14.10 -30.52
C GLY A 601 -13.09 13.69 -31.75
N PHE A 602 -13.78 12.55 -31.70
CA PHE A 602 -14.55 11.96 -32.81
C PHE A 602 -13.73 11.62 -34.07
N LEU A 603 -12.40 11.55 -33.98
CA LEU A 603 -11.54 11.16 -35.11
C LEU A 603 -11.96 9.82 -35.73
N SER A 604 -12.50 8.91 -34.92
CA SER A 604 -12.99 7.60 -35.34
C SER A 604 -14.17 7.65 -36.30
N LEU A 605 -14.90 8.77 -36.39
CA LEU A 605 -16.01 8.93 -37.33
C LEU A 605 -15.53 9.29 -38.75
N PHE A 606 -14.27 9.71 -38.91
CA PHE A 606 -13.68 10.02 -40.23
C PHE A 606 -13.11 8.79 -40.97
N ALA A 607 -13.18 7.60 -40.35
CA ALA A 607 -12.82 6.33 -41.00
C ALA A 607 -13.79 5.20 -40.60
N PRO A 608 -15.11 5.37 -40.79
CA PRO A 608 -16.14 4.51 -40.20
C PRO A 608 -16.08 3.05 -40.65
N LEU A 609 -15.40 2.76 -41.77
CA LEU A 609 -15.18 1.38 -42.25
C LEU A 609 -14.57 0.48 -41.17
N PHE A 610 -13.72 1.00 -40.30
CA PHE A 610 -13.12 0.20 -39.22
C PHE A 610 -14.04 0.03 -38.01
N LEU A 611 -15.09 0.84 -37.88
CA LEU A 611 -16.09 0.67 -36.81
C LEU A 611 -17.01 -0.53 -37.06
N ILE A 612 -17.03 -1.09 -38.28
CA ILE A 612 -17.80 -2.32 -38.57
C ILE A 612 -17.41 -3.47 -37.62
N PHE A 613 -16.14 -3.56 -37.25
CA PHE A 613 -15.64 -4.58 -36.33
C PHE A 613 -16.11 -4.39 -34.89
N ALA A 614 -16.50 -3.17 -34.50
CA ALA A 614 -17.11 -2.89 -33.22
C ALA A 614 -18.63 -3.13 -33.21
N MET A 615 -19.27 -3.25 -34.39
CA MET A 615 -20.74 -3.33 -34.48
C MET A 615 -21.37 -4.49 -33.73
N PRO A 616 -20.79 -5.72 -33.67
CA PRO A 616 -21.40 -6.81 -32.91
C PRO A 616 -21.61 -6.43 -31.44
N ASP A 617 -20.56 -6.05 -30.72
CA ASP A 617 -20.66 -5.65 -29.31
C ASP A 617 -21.36 -4.30 -29.12
N LEU A 618 -21.19 -3.34 -30.03
CA LEU A 618 -21.90 -2.07 -29.94
C LEU A 618 -23.43 -2.27 -30.08
N GLY A 619 -23.86 -3.15 -30.99
CA GLY A 619 -25.26 -3.52 -31.16
C GLY A 619 -25.82 -4.26 -29.94
N ILE A 620 -25.07 -5.24 -29.41
CA ILE A 620 -25.39 -5.92 -28.15
C ILE A 620 -25.59 -4.90 -27.03
N ASN A 621 -24.70 -3.91 -26.89
CA ASN A 621 -24.78 -2.95 -25.81
C ASN A 621 -25.92 -1.94 -25.97
N LEU A 622 -26.10 -1.38 -27.16
CA LEU A 622 -27.09 -0.32 -27.41
C LEU A 622 -28.53 -0.82 -27.42
N LEU A 623 -28.76 -2.08 -27.81
CA LEU A 623 -30.09 -2.67 -27.91
C LEU A 623 -30.54 -3.40 -26.64
N SER A 624 -29.70 -3.43 -25.61
CA SER A 624 -30.00 -4.10 -24.35
C SER A 624 -30.91 -3.24 -23.45
N SER A 625 -31.86 -3.88 -22.79
CA SER A 625 -32.63 -3.27 -21.69
C SER A 625 -31.84 -3.16 -20.38
N ASN A 626 -30.66 -3.79 -20.28
CA ASN A 626 -29.81 -3.71 -19.10
C ASN A 626 -28.89 -2.48 -19.17
N ALA A 627 -29.11 -1.54 -18.25
CA ALA A 627 -28.38 -0.29 -18.13
C ALA A 627 -26.85 -0.43 -18.05
N GLN A 628 -26.34 -1.55 -17.53
CA GLN A 628 -24.90 -1.76 -17.36
C GLN A 628 -24.17 -1.94 -18.69
N LEU A 629 -24.84 -2.48 -19.73
CA LEU A 629 -24.21 -2.77 -21.02
C LEU A 629 -23.85 -1.50 -21.81
N HIS A 630 -24.59 -0.42 -21.61
CA HIS A 630 -24.33 0.88 -22.22
C HIS A 630 -23.75 1.88 -21.21
N GLN A 631 -22.82 1.40 -20.36
CA GLN A 631 -21.97 2.23 -19.51
C GLN A 631 -20.50 1.86 -19.73
N ILE A 632 -19.62 2.86 -19.77
CA ILE A 632 -18.17 2.63 -19.90
C ILE A 632 -17.51 2.08 -18.63
N TYR A 633 -18.26 2.01 -17.52
CA TYR A 633 -17.78 1.59 -16.20
C TYR A 633 -17.45 0.08 -16.13
N TYR A 634 -18.13 -0.73 -16.93
CA TYR A 634 -17.99 -2.18 -16.96
C TYR A 634 -17.15 -2.65 -18.15
N GLN A 635 -16.90 -3.96 -18.21
CA GLN A 635 -16.11 -4.65 -19.23
C GLN A 635 -16.69 -4.63 -20.66
N TYR A 636 -17.93 -4.17 -20.85
CA TYR A 636 -18.65 -4.29 -22.13
C TYR A 636 -18.07 -3.42 -23.27
N SER A 637 -17.15 -2.51 -22.96
CA SER A 637 -16.44 -1.70 -23.97
C SER A 637 -15.17 -2.38 -24.52
N ALA A 638 -14.73 -3.49 -23.94
CA ALA A 638 -13.43 -4.11 -24.20
C ALA A 638 -13.13 -4.41 -25.68
N THR A 639 -14.08 -4.95 -26.43
CA THR A 639 -13.90 -5.30 -27.85
C THR A 639 -14.24 -4.14 -28.79
N ILE A 640 -14.85 -3.06 -28.27
CA ILE A 640 -15.20 -1.85 -29.01
C ILE A 640 -14.00 -0.90 -29.07
N THR A 641 -13.31 -0.70 -27.95
CA THR A 641 -12.17 0.23 -27.82
C THR A 641 -11.06 0.04 -28.86
N PRO A 642 -10.62 -1.18 -29.21
CA PRO A 642 -9.61 -1.42 -30.25
C PRO A 642 -9.94 -0.72 -31.57
N PHE A 643 -11.20 -0.83 -32.00
CA PHE A 643 -11.65 -0.34 -33.29
C PHE A 643 -11.96 1.15 -33.28
N ILE A 644 -12.34 1.72 -32.12
CA ILE A 644 -12.36 3.17 -31.92
C ILE A 644 -10.96 3.75 -32.17
N PHE A 645 -9.91 3.13 -31.63
CA PHE A 645 -8.52 3.58 -31.81
C PHE A 645 -7.99 3.35 -33.22
N ILE A 646 -8.21 2.17 -33.81
CA ILE A 646 -7.85 1.90 -35.20
C ILE A 646 -8.53 2.92 -36.11
N SER A 647 -9.85 3.10 -35.97
CA SER A 647 -10.59 4.08 -36.76
C SER A 647 -10.07 5.51 -36.55
N GLY A 648 -9.76 5.89 -35.30
CA GLY A 648 -9.20 7.21 -34.99
C GLY A 648 -7.86 7.47 -35.68
N VAL A 649 -6.97 6.47 -35.76
CA VAL A 649 -5.70 6.57 -36.48
C VAL A 649 -5.92 6.79 -37.98
N PHE A 650 -6.83 6.03 -38.60
CA PHE A 650 -7.15 6.21 -40.01
C PHE A 650 -7.91 7.51 -40.29
N GLY A 651 -8.78 7.95 -39.39
CA GLY A 651 -9.49 9.22 -39.46
C GLY A 651 -8.54 10.40 -39.40
N LEU A 652 -7.55 10.38 -38.50
CA LEU A 652 -6.50 11.40 -38.50
C LEU A 652 -5.68 11.38 -39.79
N ASN A 653 -5.33 10.19 -40.31
CA ASN A 653 -4.62 10.08 -41.58
C ASN A 653 -5.40 10.69 -42.74
N PHE A 654 -6.73 10.50 -42.76
CA PHE A 654 -7.62 11.13 -43.72
C PHE A 654 -7.60 12.65 -43.59
N LEU A 655 -7.76 13.19 -42.37
CA LEU A 655 -7.74 14.64 -42.12
C LEU A 655 -6.38 15.28 -42.43
N LEU A 656 -5.26 14.63 -42.13
CA LEU A 656 -3.93 15.14 -42.47
C LEU A 656 -3.71 15.23 -44.00
N LYS A 657 -4.36 14.36 -44.78
CA LYS A 657 -4.34 14.44 -46.24
C LYS A 657 -5.27 15.54 -46.75
N LEU A 658 -6.48 15.64 -46.18
CA LEU A 658 -7.48 16.63 -46.58
C LEU A 658 -7.04 18.07 -46.23
N TYR A 659 -6.42 18.26 -45.06
CA TYR A 659 -5.99 19.55 -44.52
C TYR A 659 -4.46 19.65 -44.38
N SER A 660 -3.73 19.32 -45.45
CA SER A 660 -2.26 19.28 -45.47
C SER A 660 -1.58 20.61 -45.13
N LYS A 661 -2.28 21.75 -45.31
CA LYS A 661 -1.80 23.09 -44.96
C LYS A 661 -1.86 23.40 -43.46
N ILE A 662 -2.67 22.68 -42.69
CA ILE A 662 -2.79 22.90 -41.24
C ILE A 662 -1.53 22.33 -40.56
N ASN A 663 -0.94 23.10 -39.65
CA ASN A 663 0.22 22.66 -38.89
C ASN A 663 -0.12 21.41 -38.08
N ARG A 664 0.73 20.37 -38.16
CA ARG A 664 0.59 19.12 -37.39
C ARG A 664 0.48 19.37 -35.88
N LEU A 665 1.05 20.48 -35.39
CA LEU A 665 0.90 20.91 -34.00
C LEU A 665 -0.57 21.01 -33.58
N PHE A 666 -1.45 21.50 -34.45
CA PHE A 666 -2.89 21.56 -34.18
C PHE A 666 -3.47 20.17 -33.88
N PHE A 667 -3.15 19.18 -34.70
CA PHE A 667 -3.65 17.82 -34.50
C PHE A 667 -3.04 17.14 -33.28
N TYR A 668 -1.77 17.43 -32.96
CA TYR A 668 -1.15 16.99 -31.69
C TYR A 668 -1.94 17.54 -30.50
N THR A 669 -2.17 18.86 -30.48
CA THR A 669 -2.89 19.52 -29.39
C THR A 669 -4.35 19.10 -29.32
N PHE A 670 -5.02 18.91 -30.45
CA PHE A 670 -6.41 18.45 -30.53
C PHE A 670 -6.57 17.08 -29.88
N LEU A 671 -5.76 16.10 -30.30
CA LEU A 671 -5.85 14.74 -29.77
C LEU A 671 -5.50 14.70 -28.28
N MET A 672 -4.43 15.38 -27.86
CA MET A 672 -4.07 15.46 -26.44
C MET A 672 -5.17 16.14 -25.61
N PHE A 673 -5.75 17.24 -26.10
CA PHE A 673 -6.82 17.95 -25.42
C PHE A 673 -8.03 17.04 -25.20
N PHE A 674 -8.56 16.41 -26.24
CA PHE A 674 -9.73 15.54 -26.11
C PHE A 674 -9.47 14.28 -25.27
N SER A 675 -8.26 13.72 -25.33
CA SER A 675 -7.91 12.58 -24.48
C SER A 675 -7.81 12.97 -23.01
N VAL A 676 -7.19 14.10 -22.68
CA VAL A 676 -7.13 14.62 -21.31
C VAL A 676 -8.52 15.07 -20.83
N PHE A 677 -9.31 15.72 -21.68
CA PHE A 677 -10.68 16.12 -21.39
C PHE A 677 -11.55 14.91 -21.07
N GLY A 678 -11.51 13.87 -21.90
CA GLY A 678 -12.22 12.61 -21.66
C GLY A 678 -11.77 11.94 -20.36
N ALA A 679 -10.46 11.85 -20.12
CA ALA A 679 -9.90 11.31 -18.88
C ALA A 679 -10.31 12.12 -17.63
N PHE A 680 -10.41 13.44 -17.74
CA PHE A 680 -10.81 14.32 -16.63
C PHE A 680 -12.30 14.18 -16.31
N PHE A 681 -13.19 14.29 -17.29
CA PHE A 681 -14.63 14.30 -17.02
C PHE A 681 -15.21 12.90 -16.78
N TYR A 682 -14.66 11.88 -17.45
CA TYR A 682 -15.23 10.54 -17.46
C TYR A 682 -14.27 9.46 -16.94
N GLY A 683 -13.01 9.76 -16.63
CA GLY A 683 -12.04 8.76 -16.19
C GLY A 683 -12.04 8.50 -14.68
N PRO A 684 -11.51 7.35 -14.22
CA PRO A 684 -11.37 7.03 -12.79
C PRO A 684 -10.02 7.47 -12.18
N LEU A 685 -9.16 8.13 -12.94
CA LEU A 685 -7.79 8.46 -12.53
C LEU A 685 -7.76 9.52 -11.42
N PRO A 686 -6.70 9.57 -10.59
CA PRO A 686 -6.51 10.64 -9.62
C PRO A 686 -6.45 11.99 -10.37
N GLY A 687 -7.33 12.92 -10.01
CA GLY A 687 -7.45 14.22 -10.68
C GLY A 687 -8.52 14.33 -11.75
N ALA A 688 -9.27 13.26 -12.02
CA ALA A 688 -10.55 13.37 -12.70
C ALA A 688 -11.55 14.19 -11.85
N ALA A 689 -12.63 14.65 -12.48
CA ALA A 689 -13.73 15.36 -11.83
C ALA A 689 -14.41 14.49 -10.76
N ASN A 690 -14.56 13.19 -11.03
CA ASN A 690 -15.10 12.19 -10.11
C ASN A 690 -14.15 10.99 -10.03
N PRO A 691 -13.00 11.13 -9.34
CA PRO A 691 -11.98 10.07 -9.32
C PRO A 691 -12.44 8.90 -8.44
N ASN A 692 -12.14 7.67 -8.85
CA ASN A 692 -12.39 6.50 -8.02
C ASN A 692 -11.20 6.29 -7.05
N LEU A 693 -11.31 6.87 -5.85
CA LEU A 693 -10.26 6.83 -4.83
C LEU A 693 -10.62 5.94 -3.63
N ASP A 694 -11.78 5.30 -3.65
CA ASP A 694 -12.32 4.54 -2.51
C ASP A 694 -11.37 3.43 -2.04
N MET A 695 -10.67 2.75 -2.97
CA MET A 695 -9.65 1.75 -2.64
C MET A 695 -8.45 2.29 -1.87
N PHE A 696 -8.19 3.61 -1.93
CA PHE A 696 -7.11 4.27 -1.21
C PHE A 696 -7.60 4.91 0.08
N THR A 697 -8.82 5.44 0.10
CA THR A 697 -9.35 6.28 1.18
C THR A 697 -10.27 5.52 2.15
N LYS A 698 -11.07 4.56 1.67
CA LYS A 698 -12.02 3.78 2.47
C LYS A 698 -11.42 2.45 2.90
N ARG A 699 -10.42 2.49 3.78
CA ARG A 699 -9.84 1.27 4.37
C ARG A 699 -10.77 0.70 5.43
N LEU A 700 -10.94 -0.61 5.42
CA LEU A 700 -11.73 -1.30 6.43
C LEU A 700 -10.94 -1.41 7.75
N GLU A 701 -11.45 -0.83 8.84
CA GLU A 701 -10.77 -0.79 10.14
C GLU A 701 -10.42 -2.19 10.67
N ASN A 702 -11.36 -3.13 10.55
CA ASN A 702 -11.21 -4.50 11.04
C ASN A 702 -10.58 -5.47 10.02
N LYS A 703 -10.01 -4.98 8.91
CA LYS A 703 -9.48 -5.82 7.80
C LYS A 703 -8.60 -6.97 8.31
N LYS A 704 -7.62 -6.67 9.16
CA LYS A 704 -6.68 -7.70 9.66
C LYS A 704 -7.37 -8.81 10.44
N ALA A 705 -8.42 -8.49 11.21
CA ALA A 705 -9.19 -9.48 11.96
C ALA A 705 -9.95 -10.41 11.01
N ILE A 706 -10.55 -9.84 9.96
CA ILE A 706 -11.25 -10.58 8.91
C ILE A 706 -10.27 -11.46 8.13
N ASP A 707 -9.15 -10.92 7.63
CA ASP A 707 -8.11 -11.66 6.90
C ASP A 707 -7.63 -12.87 7.72
N ASN A 708 -7.35 -12.66 9.01
CA ASN A 708 -6.93 -13.73 9.92
C ASN A 708 -8.00 -14.79 10.16
N PHE A 709 -9.28 -14.43 10.12
CA PHE A 709 -10.37 -15.37 10.23
C PHE A 709 -10.52 -16.19 8.93
N LEU A 710 -10.63 -15.52 7.78
CA LEU A 710 -10.85 -16.16 6.48
C LEU A 710 -9.73 -17.14 6.11
N THR A 711 -8.47 -16.79 6.38
CA THR A 711 -7.30 -17.63 6.08
C THR A 711 -7.24 -18.93 6.88
N LYS A 712 -7.89 -18.97 8.06
CA LYS A 712 -7.94 -20.15 8.91
C LYS A 712 -9.03 -21.15 8.51
N ILE A 713 -9.98 -20.76 7.66
CA ILE A 713 -11.07 -21.64 7.27
C ILE A 713 -10.54 -22.74 6.34
N PRO A 714 -10.60 -24.03 6.73
CA PRO A 714 -10.12 -25.11 5.87
C PRO A 714 -10.86 -25.14 4.53
N ARG A 715 -10.11 -25.32 3.44
CA ARG A 715 -10.64 -25.26 2.05
C ARG A 715 -11.64 -26.37 1.71
N GLN A 716 -11.69 -27.44 2.49
CA GLN A 716 -12.62 -28.56 2.31
C GLN A 716 -14.06 -28.23 2.69
N TYR A 717 -14.27 -27.23 3.57
CA TYR A 717 -15.61 -26.83 4.01
C TYR A 717 -16.28 -25.90 3.02
N SER A 718 -17.57 -26.11 2.85
CA SER A 718 -18.45 -25.24 2.06
C SER A 718 -18.73 -23.93 2.80
N ILE A 719 -18.77 -22.82 2.08
CA ILE A 719 -19.02 -21.50 2.67
C ILE A 719 -20.21 -20.82 1.98
N ALA A 720 -21.10 -20.20 2.75
CA ALA A 720 -21.97 -19.14 2.26
C ALA A 720 -21.38 -17.79 2.68
N ALA A 721 -21.12 -16.90 1.72
CA ALA A 721 -20.49 -15.60 1.97
C ALA A 721 -21.29 -14.46 1.33
N THR A 722 -21.25 -13.26 1.93
CA THR A 722 -21.68 -12.05 1.24
C THR A 722 -20.78 -11.78 0.02
N ASN A 723 -21.32 -11.12 -1.01
CA ASN A 723 -20.64 -10.99 -2.32
C ASN A 723 -19.23 -10.38 -2.21
N ASN A 724 -19.07 -9.33 -1.39
CA ASN A 724 -17.81 -8.64 -1.09
C ASN A 724 -16.71 -9.54 -0.46
N LEU A 725 -17.07 -10.67 0.16
CA LEU A 725 -16.13 -11.63 0.73
C LEU A 725 -15.80 -12.79 -0.21
N GLY A 726 -16.69 -13.12 -1.16
CA GLY A 726 -16.63 -14.42 -1.81
C GLY A 726 -15.42 -14.64 -2.73
N SER A 727 -14.83 -13.57 -3.27
CA SER A 727 -13.58 -13.66 -4.05
C SER A 727 -12.36 -14.05 -3.20
N HIS A 728 -12.40 -13.84 -1.88
CA HIS A 728 -11.34 -14.25 -0.94
C HIS A 728 -11.44 -15.73 -0.55
N LEU A 729 -12.56 -16.37 -0.88
CA LEU A 729 -12.91 -17.71 -0.43
C LEU A 729 -13.16 -18.66 -1.61
N SER A 730 -12.92 -18.24 -2.85
CA SER A 730 -13.22 -18.99 -4.08
C SER A 730 -12.35 -20.24 -4.30
N HIS A 731 -11.22 -20.40 -3.61
CA HIS A 731 -10.38 -21.62 -3.67
C HIS A 731 -10.94 -22.78 -2.85
N ARG A 732 -12.16 -23.18 -3.18
CA ARG A 732 -12.87 -24.35 -2.64
C ARG A 732 -13.88 -24.86 -3.66
N GLN A 733 -14.32 -26.10 -3.49
CA GLN A 733 -15.28 -26.70 -4.41
C GLN A 733 -16.67 -26.06 -4.30
N LYS A 734 -17.14 -25.77 -3.07
CA LYS A 734 -18.47 -25.22 -2.80
C LYS A 734 -18.38 -23.87 -2.10
N ILE A 735 -18.81 -22.81 -2.79
CA ILE A 735 -18.99 -21.47 -2.23
C ILE A 735 -20.26 -20.82 -2.76
N PHE A 736 -21.16 -20.47 -1.85
CA PHE A 736 -22.46 -19.88 -2.13
C PHE A 736 -22.44 -18.38 -1.84
N THR A 737 -23.28 -17.63 -2.57
CA THR A 737 -23.46 -16.19 -2.35
C THR A 737 -24.73 -15.95 -1.56
N ILE A 738 -24.61 -15.36 -0.38
CA ILE A 738 -25.77 -15.00 0.48
C ILE A 738 -26.73 -14.10 -0.33
N PRO A 739 -28.05 -14.39 -0.33
CA PRO A 739 -28.78 -15.28 0.59
C PRO A 739 -28.78 -16.78 0.23
N VAL A 740 -28.29 -17.15 -0.94
CA VAL A 740 -28.34 -18.53 -1.44
C VAL A 740 -27.35 -19.41 -0.67
N GLY A 741 -27.76 -20.63 -0.35
CA GLY A 741 -26.90 -21.65 0.29
C GLY A 741 -26.65 -21.46 1.79
N ILE A 742 -27.28 -20.47 2.43
CA ILE A 742 -27.10 -20.18 3.86
C ILE A 742 -27.40 -21.38 4.76
N ASP A 743 -28.47 -22.14 4.47
CA ASP A 743 -28.84 -23.31 5.30
C ASP A 743 -28.03 -24.57 4.99
N ARG A 744 -27.28 -24.58 3.88
CA ARG A 744 -26.51 -25.74 3.41
C ARG A 744 -25.03 -25.68 3.75
N ALA A 745 -24.48 -24.47 3.89
CA ALA A 745 -23.05 -24.27 4.10
C ALA A 745 -22.54 -24.83 5.42
N ASP A 746 -21.29 -25.23 5.47
CA ASP A 746 -20.65 -25.61 6.73
C ASP A 746 -20.34 -24.37 7.58
N ILE A 747 -19.97 -23.27 6.92
CA ILE A 747 -19.63 -21.99 7.54
C ILE A 747 -20.34 -20.86 6.77
N ILE A 748 -20.89 -19.88 7.50
CA ILE A 748 -21.58 -18.72 6.94
C ILE A 748 -20.83 -17.47 7.39
N VAL A 749 -20.47 -16.59 6.46
CA VAL A 749 -19.75 -15.34 6.75
C VAL A 749 -20.45 -14.15 6.13
N PHE A 750 -20.64 -13.11 6.95
CA PHE A 750 -21.22 -11.84 6.56
C PHE A 750 -20.19 -10.72 6.71
N LEU A 751 -20.13 -9.83 5.74
CA LEU A 751 -19.54 -8.50 5.87
C LEU A 751 -20.61 -7.46 5.51
N LEU A 752 -21.25 -6.91 6.55
CA LEU A 752 -22.48 -6.12 6.48
C LEU A 752 -22.21 -4.64 6.23
N ASN A 753 -21.43 -4.32 5.21
CA ASN A 753 -21.04 -2.94 4.87
C ASN A 753 -21.24 -2.58 3.39
N ASP A 754 -21.78 -3.50 2.59
CA ASP A 754 -21.97 -3.30 1.16
C ASP A 754 -23.35 -2.68 0.90
N SER A 755 -23.34 -1.40 0.50
CA SER A 755 -24.55 -0.65 0.15
C SER A 755 -25.33 -1.26 -1.03
N TYR A 756 -24.66 -2.06 -1.87
CA TYR A 756 -25.22 -2.70 -3.06
C TYR A 756 -25.52 -4.18 -2.84
N ALA A 757 -25.41 -4.65 -1.59
CA ALA A 757 -25.71 -6.02 -1.19
C ALA A 757 -27.09 -6.47 -1.69
N GLN A 758 -27.17 -7.69 -2.23
CA GLN A 758 -28.42 -8.30 -2.68
C GLN A 758 -28.95 -9.28 -1.61
N PRO A 759 -30.27 -9.31 -1.31
CA PRO A 759 -31.33 -8.47 -1.87
C PRO A 759 -31.32 -7.02 -1.33
N SER A 760 -30.81 -6.78 -0.13
CA SER A 760 -30.44 -5.45 0.39
C SER A 760 -29.50 -5.60 1.58
N LEU A 761 -28.74 -4.56 1.92
CA LEU A 761 -27.93 -4.54 3.15
C LEU A 761 -28.80 -4.79 4.39
N ALA A 762 -29.96 -4.13 4.48
CA ALA A 762 -30.90 -4.31 5.58
C ALA A 762 -31.41 -5.76 5.69
N ALA A 763 -31.69 -6.40 4.55
CA ALA A 763 -32.11 -7.81 4.54
C ALA A 763 -30.98 -8.74 4.98
N GLN A 764 -29.73 -8.50 4.57
CA GLN A 764 -28.59 -9.31 5.03
C GLN A 764 -28.32 -9.12 6.53
N ILE A 765 -28.51 -7.90 7.07
CA ILE A 765 -28.44 -7.65 8.52
C ILE A 765 -29.52 -8.44 9.25
N ASP A 766 -30.76 -8.46 8.74
CA ASP A 766 -31.85 -9.26 9.33
C ASP A 766 -31.56 -10.76 9.26
N MET A 767 -31.02 -11.26 8.15
CA MET A 767 -30.57 -12.65 8.01
C MET A 767 -29.50 -13.00 9.05
N ALA A 768 -28.49 -12.15 9.23
CA ALA A 768 -27.46 -12.37 10.24
C ALA A 768 -28.05 -12.42 11.66
N LYS A 769 -29.01 -11.55 11.99
CA LYS A 769 -29.73 -11.58 13.28
C LYS A 769 -30.53 -12.86 13.47
N LYS A 770 -31.22 -13.34 12.44
CA LYS A 770 -31.93 -14.64 12.48
C LYS A 770 -30.98 -15.81 12.71
N MET A 771 -29.76 -15.74 12.17
CA MET A 771 -28.74 -16.76 12.36
C MET A 771 -28.20 -16.85 13.80
N GLU A 772 -28.19 -15.75 14.56
CA GLU A 772 -27.79 -15.75 15.98
C GLU A 772 -28.67 -16.70 16.82
N ASN A 773 -29.93 -16.91 16.44
CA ASN A 773 -30.88 -17.79 17.11
C ASN A 773 -31.08 -19.14 16.41
N ASN A 774 -30.30 -19.46 15.37
CA ASN A 774 -30.48 -20.69 14.60
C ASN A 774 -30.01 -21.93 15.39
N LYS A 775 -30.84 -22.98 15.44
CA LYS A 775 -30.52 -24.23 16.17
C LYS A 775 -29.36 -25.03 15.56
N ASN A 776 -29.12 -24.90 14.26
CA ASN A 776 -28.11 -25.68 13.54
C ASN A 776 -26.74 -25.01 13.48
N TYR A 777 -26.64 -23.72 13.80
CA TYR A 777 -25.42 -22.94 13.72
C TYR A 777 -25.06 -22.29 15.05
N ILE A 778 -23.79 -21.94 15.23
CA ILE A 778 -23.27 -21.15 16.34
C ILE A 778 -22.47 -19.97 15.78
N GLN A 779 -22.65 -18.80 16.37
CA GLN A 779 -21.78 -17.67 16.06
C GLN A 779 -20.39 -17.93 16.67
N ILE A 780 -19.36 -17.95 15.83
CA ILE A 780 -17.97 -18.24 16.25
C ILE A 780 -17.06 -17.02 16.21
N PHE A 781 -17.46 -15.96 15.49
CA PHE A 781 -16.68 -14.75 15.38
C PHE A 781 -17.55 -13.54 15.06
N LYS A 782 -17.22 -12.38 15.64
CA LYS A 782 -17.86 -11.08 15.38
C LYS A 782 -16.84 -9.96 15.58
N SER A 783 -16.67 -9.09 14.58
CA SER A 783 -15.75 -7.95 14.64
C SER A 783 -16.28 -6.80 13.79
N GLY A 784 -16.98 -5.84 14.42
CA GLY A 784 -17.70 -4.79 13.70
C GLY A 784 -18.80 -5.40 12.82
N ASP A 785 -18.84 -5.00 11.54
CA ASP A 785 -19.82 -5.48 10.55
C ASP A 785 -19.53 -6.90 10.04
N PHE A 786 -18.43 -7.53 10.46
CA PHE A 786 -18.10 -8.89 10.11
C PHE A 786 -18.62 -9.89 11.13
N ILE A 787 -19.40 -10.88 10.68
CA ILE A 787 -20.01 -11.91 11.52
C ILE A 787 -19.82 -13.27 10.87
N ALA A 788 -19.43 -14.29 11.64
CA ALA A 788 -19.29 -15.65 11.15
C ALA A 788 -20.02 -16.67 12.03
N PHE A 789 -20.69 -17.60 11.36
CA PHE A 789 -21.40 -18.73 11.95
C PHE A 789 -20.80 -20.04 11.44
N GLU A 790 -20.78 -21.04 12.30
CA GLU A 790 -20.34 -22.40 11.99
C GLU A 790 -21.46 -23.38 12.30
N LYS A 791 -21.63 -24.39 11.45
CA LYS A 791 -22.57 -25.47 11.70
C LYS A 791 -22.18 -26.21 12.99
N ARG A 792 -23.14 -26.43 13.89
CA ARG A 792 -22.90 -27.16 15.13
C ARG A 792 -22.31 -28.53 14.80
N ASN A 793 -21.33 -28.95 15.59
CA ASN A 793 -20.70 -30.25 15.45
C ASN A 793 -19.97 -30.48 14.11
N LEU A 794 -19.62 -29.42 13.37
CA LEU A 794 -18.93 -29.52 12.08
C LEU A 794 -17.63 -30.35 12.14
N TYR A 795 -16.92 -30.28 13.27
CA TYR A 795 -15.69 -31.03 13.52
C TYR A 795 -15.91 -32.36 14.27
N SER A 796 -17.16 -32.79 14.51
CA SER A 796 -17.44 -33.99 15.31
C SER A 796 -17.71 -35.26 14.48
N THR A 797 -18.02 -35.14 13.18
CA THR A 797 -18.35 -36.28 12.29
C THR A 797 -17.21 -36.74 11.41
N GLN A 798 -16.13 -35.96 11.33
CA GLN A 798 -14.83 -36.45 10.95
C GLN A 798 -13.93 -36.21 12.16
N ASN A 799 -13.54 -37.28 12.84
CA ASN A 799 -12.33 -37.26 13.65
C ASN A 799 -11.17 -37.60 12.70
N PRO A 800 -10.56 -36.65 11.96
CA PRO A 800 -9.12 -36.80 11.78
C PRO A 800 -8.60 -36.87 13.21
N LYS A 801 -7.86 -37.94 13.58
CA LYS A 801 -7.29 -38.08 14.92
C LYS A 801 -6.82 -36.69 15.36
N ILE A 802 -7.59 -36.06 16.24
CA ILE A 802 -7.25 -34.74 16.76
C ILE A 802 -6.00 -35.08 17.53
N LYS A 803 -4.83 -34.72 16.98
CA LYS A 803 -3.69 -34.43 17.84
C LYS A 803 -4.29 -33.41 18.78
N GLN A 804 -4.63 -33.83 20.00
CA GLN A 804 -5.09 -32.90 21.03
C GLN A 804 -4.15 -31.70 20.90
N PRO A 805 -4.69 -30.49 20.66
CA PRO A 805 -3.82 -29.34 20.44
C PRO A 805 -2.88 -29.34 21.64
N LYS A 806 -1.59 -29.57 21.39
CA LYS A 806 -0.62 -29.59 22.47
C LYS A 806 -0.82 -28.25 23.16
N PRO A 807 -1.18 -28.23 24.45
CA PRO A 807 -1.42 -26.98 25.13
C PRO A 807 -0.17 -26.11 24.95
N PHE A 808 -0.34 -24.80 24.82
CA PHE A 808 0.79 -23.90 24.65
C PHE A 808 1.86 -24.25 25.69
N PRO A 809 3.13 -24.49 25.31
CA PRO A 809 4.10 -25.15 26.19
C PRO A 809 4.28 -24.50 27.56
N TYR A 810 4.02 -23.19 27.66
CA TYR A 810 4.11 -22.41 28.90
C TYR A 810 2.75 -22.08 29.54
N SER A 811 1.66 -22.67 29.08
CA SER A 811 0.35 -22.56 29.73
C SER A 811 0.33 -23.34 31.03
N ILE A 812 -0.44 -22.86 32.02
CA ILE A 812 -0.56 -23.51 33.33
C ILE A 812 -1.00 -24.97 33.18
N PRO A 813 -2.01 -25.32 32.34
CA PRO A 813 -2.37 -26.72 32.10
C PRO A 813 -1.25 -27.58 31.47
N ALA A 814 -0.43 -27.02 30.59
CA ALA A 814 0.72 -27.75 30.02
C ALA A 814 1.76 -28.04 31.10
N LEU A 815 2.08 -27.03 31.92
CA LEU A 815 3.10 -27.11 32.96
C LEU A 815 2.69 -27.98 34.16
N ILE A 816 1.40 -28.10 34.46
CA ILE A 816 0.88 -29.05 35.46
C ILE A 816 1.19 -30.50 35.05
N ASN A 817 1.04 -30.82 33.76
CA ASN A 817 1.22 -32.17 33.23
C ASN A 817 2.67 -32.46 32.77
N ARG A 818 3.59 -31.55 33.05
CA ARG A 818 5.00 -31.65 32.68
C ARG A 818 5.79 -32.33 33.80
N SER A 819 6.73 -33.23 33.45
CA SER A 819 7.72 -33.76 34.38
C SER A 819 8.89 -32.79 34.54
N TYR A 820 9.38 -32.63 35.77
CA TYR A 820 10.51 -31.75 36.08
C TYR A 820 11.71 -32.58 36.53
N SER A 821 12.80 -32.51 35.75
CA SER A 821 13.98 -33.36 35.95
C SER A 821 14.71 -33.01 37.24
N LEU A 822 15.16 -34.05 37.97
CA LEU A 822 16.08 -33.91 39.10
C LEU A 822 17.49 -33.77 38.56
N GLU A 823 18.02 -32.55 38.53
CA GLU A 823 19.41 -32.29 38.12
C GLU A 823 20.22 -31.75 39.29
N GLN A 824 21.53 -32.00 39.31
CA GLN A 824 22.38 -31.63 40.44
C GLN A 824 22.64 -30.12 40.43
N ILE A 825 22.34 -29.44 41.55
CA ILE A 825 22.76 -28.05 41.77
C ILE A 825 24.26 -28.05 42.07
N THR A 826 25.02 -27.35 41.23
CA THR A 826 26.48 -27.33 41.30
C THR A 826 26.95 -26.01 41.91
N ILE A 827 27.88 -26.07 42.86
CA ILE A 827 28.56 -24.86 43.37
C ILE A 827 29.66 -24.49 42.36
N GLU A 828 29.50 -23.35 41.71
CA GLU A 828 30.45 -22.85 40.70
C GLU A 828 31.56 -22.03 41.35
N LYS A 829 31.17 -21.18 42.32
CA LYS A 829 32.11 -20.26 42.98
C LYS A 829 31.60 -19.84 44.35
N GLN A 830 32.46 -19.87 45.35
CA GLN A 830 32.20 -19.20 46.62
C GLN A 830 32.54 -17.70 46.50
N ILE A 831 31.61 -16.82 46.89
CA ILE A 831 31.75 -15.36 46.74
C ILE A 831 32.33 -14.76 48.02
N SER A 832 31.67 -15.03 49.14
CA SER A 832 32.02 -14.47 50.44
C SER A 832 31.57 -15.41 51.56
N SER A 833 32.33 -15.40 52.64
CA SER A 833 31.97 -16.03 53.91
C SER A 833 32.02 -14.96 55.00
N ASN A 834 31.01 -14.96 55.88
CA ASN A 834 31.04 -14.17 57.10
C ASN A 834 30.57 -15.05 58.27
N LYS A 835 30.59 -14.51 59.51
CA LYS A 835 30.20 -15.28 60.70
C LYS A 835 28.75 -15.81 60.64
N SER A 836 27.86 -15.19 59.88
CA SER A 836 26.42 -15.51 59.84
C SER A 836 26.00 -16.43 58.70
N PHE A 837 26.66 -16.41 57.54
CA PHE A 837 26.35 -17.27 56.39
C PHE A 837 27.46 -17.32 55.32
N TYR A 838 27.34 -18.31 54.42
CA TYR A 838 28.17 -18.48 53.22
C TYR A 838 27.37 -18.11 51.97
N SER A 839 28.01 -17.45 51.00
CA SER A 839 27.42 -17.10 49.70
C SER A 839 28.14 -17.80 48.55
N PHE A 840 27.35 -18.41 47.66
CA PHE A 840 27.82 -19.16 46.50
C PHE A 840 27.10 -18.68 45.23
N ILE A 841 27.83 -18.67 44.12
CA ILE A 841 27.24 -18.80 42.79
C ILE A 841 27.06 -20.30 42.56
N SER A 842 25.83 -20.70 42.33
CA SER A 842 25.46 -22.06 41.96
C SER A 842 24.86 -22.08 40.57
N SER A 843 24.90 -23.23 39.91
CA SER A 843 24.22 -23.48 38.65
C SER A 843 23.31 -24.70 38.73
N TYR A 844 22.30 -24.73 37.86
CA TYR A 844 21.39 -25.85 37.67
C TYR A 844 20.85 -25.82 36.24
N TYR A 845 20.28 -26.92 35.77
CA TYR A 845 19.76 -27.01 34.41
C TYR A 845 18.24 -26.88 34.37
N SER A 846 17.75 -26.24 33.30
CA SER A 846 16.33 -26.12 32.99
C SER A 846 16.16 -26.14 31.48
N ASP A 847 15.41 -27.10 30.95
CA ASP A 847 15.22 -27.28 29.50
C ASP A 847 16.53 -27.47 28.71
N GLY A 848 17.54 -28.06 29.34
CA GLY A 848 18.88 -28.21 28.76
C GLY A 848 19.72 -26.94 28.77
N LEU A 849 19.22 -25.84 29.35
CA LEU A 849 19.95 -24.60 29.56
C LEU A 849 20.60 -24.59 30.94
N LYS A 850 21.88 -24.19 31.02
CA LYS A 850 22.58 -23.96 32.28
C LYS A 850 22.21 -22.58 32.83
N LEU A 851 21.56 -22.57 33.98
CA LEU A 851 21.10 -21.37 34.68
C LEU A 851 21.90 -21.16 35.96
N PHE A 852 22.18 -19.91 36.29
CA PHE A 852 22.90 -19.51 37.49
C PHE A 852 21.94 -18.96 38.56
N ALA A 853 22.38 -19.07 39.81
CA ALA A 853 21.68 -18.57 40.98
C ALA A 853 22.67 -18.13 42.06
N LEU A 854 22.27 -17.15 42.87
CA LEU A 854 22.92 -16.90 44.15
C LEU A 854 22.32 -17.85 45.19
N MET A 855 23.16 -18.65 45.84
CA MET A 855 22.80 -19.51 46.95
C MET A 855 23.48 -19.03 48.22
N ASN A 856 22.69 -18.63 49.21
CA ASN A 856 23.17 -18.26 50.53
C ASN A 856 22.80 -19.36 51.54
N LYS A 857 23.78 -19.86 52.29
CA LYS A 857 23.61 -20.93 53.30
C LYS A 857 23.93 -20.42 54.70
N PRO A 858 23.01 -20.52 55.68
CA PRO A 858 23.25 -20.08 57.05
C PRO A 858 24.47 -20.76 57.67
N ASN A 859 25.24 -20.01 58.46
CA ASN A 859 26.28 -20.50 59.34
C ASN A 859 25.77 -20.43 60.79
N LEU A 860 24.68 -21.16 61.05
CA LEU A 860 23.99 -21.27 62.33
C LEU A 860 23.92 -22.75 62.76
N ASP A 861 23.34 -23.04 63.91
CA ASP A 861 23.04 -24.41 64.32
C ASP A 861 21.98 -25.00 63.38
N LYS A 862 22.34 -26.10 62.72
CA LYS A 862 21.48 -26.77 61.74
C LYS A 862 20.26 -27.39 62.44
N PRO A 863 19.02 -27.09 62.02
CA PRO A 863 17.84 -27.81 62.50
C PRO A 863 17.93 -29.31 62.16
N GLU A 864 17.43 -30.20 63.04
CA GLU A 864 17.44 -31.65 62.78
C GLU A 864 16.77 -32.04 61.46
N SER A 865 15.72 -31.31 61.05
CA SER A 865 15.01 -31.54 59.79
C SER A 865 15.66 -30.90 58.56
N GLY A 866 16.81 -30.22 58.72
CA GLY A 866 17.45 -29.38 57.70
C GLY A 866 16.90 -27.95 57.65
N TYR A 867 17.63 -27.05 56.99
CA TYR A 867 17.23 -25.66 56.83
C TYR A 867 16.05 -25.51 55.86
N PRO A 868 15.00 -24.72 56.19
CA PRO A 868 13.98 -24.36 55.22
C PRO A 868 14.59 -23.58 54.05
N VAL A 869 14.02 -23.77 52.85
CA VAL A 869 14.51 -23.11 51.63
C VAL A 869 13.58 -21.97 51.25
N LEU A 870 14.15 -20.80 50.94
CA LEU A 870 13.42 -19.67 50.36
C LEU A 870 13.90 -19.41 48.94
N ILE A 871 13.02 -19.60 47.96
CA ILE A 871 13.31 -19.23 46.57
C ILE A 871 12.91 -17.79 46.34
N LEU A 872 13.91 -16.94 46.06
CA LEU A 872 13.74 -15.50 45.91
C LEU A 872 13.54 -15.16 44.42
N ASN A 873 12.28 -15.08 44.01
CA ASN A 873 11.86 -14.68 42.67
C ASN A 873 11.97 -13.16 42.51
N HIS A 874 13.01 -12.72 41.82
CA HIS A 874 13.26 -11.29 41.64
C HIS A 874 12.29 -10.64 40.65
N GLY A 875 12.04 -9.34 40.83
CA GLY A 875 11.33 -8.51 39.86
C GLY A 875 12.14 -8.27 38.58
N TYR A 876 11.51 -7.66 37.59
CA TYR A 876 12.20 -7.33 36.35
C TYR A 876 13.33 -6.33 36.59
N ILE A 877 14.53 -6.69 36.14
CA ILE A 877 15.69 -5.81 35.97
C ILE A 877 16.17 -6.09 34.54
N ASN A 878 16.63 -5.07 33.83
CA ASN A 878 17.19 -5.24 32.50
C ASN A 878 18.28 -6.34 32.54
N PRO A 879 18.22 -7.40 31.72
CA PRO A 879 19.16 -8.52 31.80
C PRO A 879 20.64 -8.12 31.75
N LYS A 880 20.96 -7.02 31.05
CA LYS A 880 22.32 -6.46 30.94
C LYS A 880 22.81 -5.73 32.19
N GLU A 881 21.88 -5.29 33.04
CA GLU A 881 22.14 -4.55 34.28
C GLU A 881 21.97 -5.44 35.52
N TYR A 882 21.34 -6.61 35.35
CA TYR A 882 21.11 -7.57 36.41
C TYR A 882 22.41 -8.25 36.85
N SER A 883 22.59 -8.41 38.16
CA SER A 883 23.76 -9.04 38.75
C SER A 883 23.34 -10.21 39.62
N THR A 884 23.92 -11.40 39.37
CA THR A 884 23.72 -12.60 40.20
C THR A 884 23.93 -12.30 41.68
N VAL A 885 24.92 -11.49 42.02
CA VAL A 885 25.33 -11.25 43.41
C VAL A 885 24.65 -10.03 44.03
N ASN A 886 24.60 -8.91 43.31
CA ASN A 886 24.23 -7.62 43.91
C ASN A 886 22.71 -7.37 43.88
N SER A 887 22.00 -7.91 42.89
CA SER A 887 20.55 -7.70 42.78
C SER A 887 19.82 -8.46 43.91
N TYR A 888 18.97 -7.76 44.67
CA TYR A 888 18.23 -8.29 45.85
C TYR A 888 19.12 -8.83 46.99
N LYS A 889 20.40 -8.45 47.02
CA LYS A 889 21.36 -8.93 48.03
C LYS A 889 20.86 -8.78 49.46
N GLU A 890 20.36 -7.60 49.82
CA GLU A 890 19.88 -7.31 51.18
C GLU A 890 18.76 -8.25 51.64
N VAL A 891 17.83 -8.58 50.74
CA VAL A 891 16.71 -9.49 51.04
C VAL A 891 17.23 -10.91 51.23
N ALA A 892 18.11 -11.37 50.33
CA ALA A 892 18.70 -12.69 50.42
C ALA A 892 19.52 -12.85 51.71
N ASP A 893 20.34 -11.85 52.03
CA ASP A 893 21.16 -11.83 53.25
C ASP A 893 20.27 -11.82 54.51
N PHE A 894 19.18 -11.05 54.53
CA PHE A 894 18.26 -10.97 55.67
C PHE A 894 17.65 -12.33 56.03
N TYR A 895 17.05 -13.03 55.07
CA TYR A 895 16.44 -14.33 55.36
C TYR A 895 17.48 -15.41 55.68
N THR A 896 18.67 -15.31 55.07
CA THR A 896 19.75 -16.26 55.40
C THR A 896 20.24 -16.10 56.83
N LYS A 897 20.43 -14.86 57.30
CA LYS A 897 20.76 -14.57 58.71
C LYS A 897 19.69 -15.05 59.69
N ASN A 898 18.47 -15.29 59.22
CA ASN A 898 17.34 -15.78 60.00
C ASN A 898 17.04 -17.28 59.77
N GLY A 899 18.02 -18.05 59.27
CA GLY A 899 17.95 -19.51 59.26
C GLY A 899 17.32 -20.14 58.00
N PHE A 900 17.23 -19.41 56.89
CA PHE A 900 16.78 -19.96 55.61
C PHE A 900 17.96 -20.17 54.65
N VAL A 901 17.97 -21.27 53.93
CA VAL A 901 18.80 -21.36 52.72
C VAL A 901 18.08 -20.57 51.62
N VAL A 902 18.69 -19.49 51.15
CA VAL A 902 18.09 -18.64 50.12
C VAL A 902 18.70 -18.98 48.77
N VAL A 903 17.85 -19.31 47.80
CA VAL A 903 18.26 -19.49 46.41
C VAL A 903 17.57 -18.42 45.56
N LYS A 904 18.35 -17.50 44.99
CA LYS A 904 17.89 -16.44 44.09
C LYS A 904 18.33 -16.78 42.66
N PRO A 905 17.47 -17.43 41.86
CA PRO A 905 17.78 -17.75 40.47
C PRO A 905 17.87 -16.48 39.64
N ASP A 906 18.71 -16.50 38.62
CA ASP A 906 18.83 -15.39 37.70
C ASP A 906 17.73 -15.39 36.64
N TYR A 907 17.07 -16.52 36.39
CA TYR A 907 16.25 -16.80 35.21
C TYR A 907 17.04 -16.85 33.90
N ARG A 908 16.55 -17.66 32.95
CA ARG A 908 17.15 -17.78 31.62
C ARG A 908 17.29 -16.40 30.93
N GLY A 909 18.48 -16.10 30.42
CA GLY A 909 18.80 -14.84 29.76
C GLY A 909 19.22 -13.67 30.65
N ASN A 910 19.27 -13.81 31.97
CA ASN A 910 19.84 -12.81 32.88
C ASN A 910 21.23 -13.22 33.40
N ALA A 911 22.10 -12.24 33.61
CA ALA A 911 23.51 -12.46 33.96
C ALA A 911 24.15 -13.51 33.05
N ASP A 912 24.77 -14.55 33.62
CA ASP A 912 25.46 -15.61 32.88
C ASP A 912 24.54 -16.79 32.50
N SER A 913 23.24 -16.72 32.80
CA SER A 913 22.28 -17.80 32.49
C SER A 913 21.96 -17.88 31.00
N GLU A 914 22.02 -19.09 30.45
CA GLU A 914 21.76 -19.34 29.04
C GLU A 914 20.32 -18.98 28.62
N LEU A 915 20.12 -18.75 27.32
CA LEU A 915 18.84 -18.34 26.74
C LEU A 915 18.59 -19.07 25.41
N ASP A 916 17.42 -19.68 25.28
CA ASP A 916 16.96 -20.32 24.05
C ASP A 916 16.18 -19.34 23.14
N ASN A 917 15.18 -18.65 23.71
CA ASN A 917 14.26 -17.81 22.97
C ASN A 917 13.87 -16.56 23.76
N SER A 918 14.39 -15.41 23.34
CA SER A 918 14.09 -14.12 23.96
C SER A 918 12.61 -13.75 23.91
N ALA A 919 11.86 -14.20 22.89
CA ALA A 919 10.47 -13.79 22.66
C ALA A 919 9.46 -14.36 23.67
N LEU A 920 9.74 -15.53 24.26
CA LEU A 920 8.87 -16.18 25.25
C LEU A 920 9.50 -16.27 26.65
N MET A 921 10.66 -15.65 26.84
CA MET A 921 11.49 -15.70 28.04
C MET A 921 10.70 -15.54 29.35
N ARG A 922 9.85 -14.49 29.49
CA ARG A 922 9.03 -14.25 30.69
C ARG A 922 8.04 -15.38 31.02
N PHE A 923 7.54 -16.11 30.02
CA PHE A 923 6.61 -17.23 30.23
C PHE A 923 7.32 -18.53 30.56
N ALA A 924 8.62 -18.61 30.27
CA ALA A 924 9.44 -19.77 30.56
C ALA A 924 10.00 -19.74 32.00
N TYR A 925 10.12 -18.57 32.64
CA TYR A 925 10.64 -18.44 34.01
C TYR A 925 9.99 -19.34 35.06
N PRO A 926 8.66 -19.58 35.09
CA PRO A 926 8.08 -20.56 36.01
C PRO A 926 8.67 -21.97 35.84
N THR A 927 9.02 -22.38 34.62
CA THR A 927 9.69 -23.66 34.37
C THR A 927 11.05 -23.71 35.05
N ASP A 928 11.82 -22.63 34.99
CA ASP A 928 13.14 -22.53 35.63
C ASP A 928 13.06 -22.69 37.15
N ILE A 929 12.00 -22.14 37.75
CA ILE A 929 11.75 -22.28 39.18
C ILE A 929 11.30 -23.70 39.54
N LEU A 930 10.43 -24.31 38.73
CA LEU A 930 9.92 -25.66 38.99
C LEU A 930 11.04 -26.71 38.88
N ASN A 931 11.95 -26.58 37.90
CA ASN A 931 13.17 -27.41 37.82
C ASN A 931 14.11 -27.16 39.01
N LEU A 932 14.26 -25.91 39.44
CA LEU A 932 15.05 -25.58 40.64
C LEU A 932 14.48 -26.25 41.90
N ILE A 933 13.16 -26.14 42.13
CA ILE A 933 12.48 -26.78 43.27
C ILE A 933 12.66 -28.30 43.23
N SER A 934 12.54 -28.91 42.05
CA SER A 934 12.77 -30.34 41.88
C SER A 934 14.18 -30.71 42.36
N SER A 935 15.17 -29.89 41.98
CA SER A 935 16.60 -30.13 42.18
C SER A 935 17.14 -29.82 43.59
N LEU A 936 16.31 -29.30 44.52
CA LEU A 936 16.76 -28.90 45.87
C LEU A 936 17.32 -30.06 46.71
N ASN A 937 16.96 -31.30 46.38
CA ASN A 937 17.47 -32.51 47.05
C ASN A 937 19.00 -32.67 46.94
N SER A 938 19.62 -32.01 45.95
CA SER A 938 21.06 -32.03 45.72
C SER A 938 21.84 -31.07 46.63
N ILE A 939 21.16 -30.18 47.35
CA ILE A 939 21.80 -29.26 48.31
C ILE A 939 21.91 -29.96 49.67
N THR A 940 23.10 -30.00 50.24
CA THR A 940 23.29 -30.56 51.58
C THR A 940 22.69 -29.66 52.66
N ASP A 941 22.11 -30.28 53.69
CA ASP A 941 21.55 -29.63 54.89
C ASP A 941 20.24 -28.85 54.69
N VAL A 942 19.53 -29.01 53.56
CA VAL A 942 18.20 -28.39 53.34
C VAL A 942 17.04 -29.33 53.63
N ASN A 943 15.92 -28.78 54.09
CA ASN A 943 14.64 -29.46 54.14
C ASN A 943 13.87 -29.22 52.84
N GLN A 944 13.99 -30.15 51.90
CA GLN A 944 13.32 -30.08 50.58
C GLN A 944 11.78 -30.11 50.64
N ASN A 945 11.20 -30.47 51.80
CA ASN A 945 9.75 -30.48 52.03
C ASN A 945 9.27 -29.21 52.74
N ARG A 946 10.17 -28.25 53.01
CA ARG A 946 9.83 -26.96 53.64
C ARG A 946 10.37 -25.82 52.78
N VAL A 947 9.79 -25.69 51.58
CA VAL A 947 10.14 -24.67 50.59
C VAL A 947 9.15 -23.51 50.65
N PHE A 948 9.67 -22.30 50.60
CA PHE A 948 8.89 -21.07 50.54
C PHE A 948 9.24 -20.29 49.29
N LEU A 949 8.24 -19.59 48.74
CA LEU A 949 8.45 -18.67 47.64
C LEU A 949 8.41 -17.24 48.14
N TRP A 950 9.35 -16.43 47.69
CA TRP A 950 9.27 -14.99 47.81
C TRP A 950 9.24 -14.41 46.40
N GLY A 951 8.39 -13.43 46.11
CA GLY A 951 8.28 -12.84 44.78
C GLY A 951 8.02 -11.35 44.82
N HIS A 952 8.80 -10.56 44.09
CA HIS A 952 8.61 -9.11 43.97
C HIS A 952 8.22 -8.71 42.53
N SER A 953 7.20 -7.88 42.35
CA SER A 953 6.81 -7.35 41.03
C SER A 953 6.51 -8.49 40.03
N MET A 954 7.24 -8.56 38.90
CA MET A 954 7.22 -9.70 37.98
C MET A 954 7.51 -11.05 38.67
N GLY A 955 8.41 -11.08 39.66
CA GLY A 955 8.68 -12.27 40.47
C GLY A 955 7.47 -12.75 41.26
N GLY A 956 6.54 -11.84 41.60
CA GLY A 956 5.25 -12.20 42.20
C GLY A 956 4.32 -12.91 41.21
N GLU A 957 4.31 -12.52 39.93
CA GLU A 957 3.60 -13.24 38.87
C GLU A 957 4.14 -14.66 38.71
N ILE A 958 5.47 -14.80 38.69
CA ILE A 958 6.17 -16.07 38.53
C ILE A 958 5.86 -16.98 39.72
N ALA A 959 5.98 -16.46 40.95
CA ALA A 959 5.64 -17.19 42.16
C ALA A 959 4.19 -17.70 42.13
N LEU A 960 3.22 -16.85 41.76
CA LEU A 960 1.82 -17.27 41.61
C LEU A 960 1.67 -18.43 40.62
N LYS A 961 2.26 -18.34 39.43
CA LYS A 961 2.20 -19.44 38.44
C LYS A 961 2.82 -20.72 38.97
N VAL A 962 3.98 -20.63 39.64
CA VAL A 962 4.65 -21.78 40.25
C VAL A 962 3.73 -22.45 41.28
N LEU A 963 3.01 -21.67 42.11
CA LEU A 963 2.02 -22.22 43.06
C LEU A 963 0.88 -22.95 42.35
N GLU A 964 0.29 -22.34 41.32
CA GLU A 964 -0.79 -22.97 40.53
C GLU A 964 -0.40 -24.32 39.94
N ILE A 965 0.86 -24.43 39.52
CA ILE A 965 1.41 -25.60 38.85
C ILE A 965 1.81 -26.66 39.88
N ALA A 966 2.60 -26.27 40.89
CA ALA A 966 3.17 -27.18 41.87
C ALA A 966 2.10 -27.87 42.73
N SER A 967 0.96 -27.21 43.02
CA SER A 967 -0.11 -27.84 43.81
C SER A 967 -0.83 -28.98 43.09
N LYS A 968 -0.78 -29.02 41.75
CA LYS A 968 -1.39 -30.05 40.91
C LYS A 968 -0.40 -30.99 40.22
N ASN A 969 0.89 -30.68 40.26
CA ASN A 969 1.94 -31.49 39.65
C ASN A 969 2.42 -32.59 40.62
N ASN A 970 2.49 -33.84 40.15
CA ASN A 970 2.83 -34.99 40.99
C ASN A 970 4.24 -34.94 41.60
N ASP A 971 5.21 -34.32 40.91
CA ASP A 971 6.61 -34.30 41.33
C ASP A 971 6.89 -33.23 42.42
N LEU A 972 5.98 -32.26 42.55
CA LEU A 972 6.19 -31.03 43.33
C LEU A 972 5.13 -30.79 44.40
N LYS A 973 4.01 -31.51 44.35
CA LYS A 973 2.89 -31.36 45.29
C LYS A 973 3.36 -31.53 46.73
N GLY A 974 2.97 -30.58 47.58
CA GLY A 974 3.25 -30.61 49.02
C GLY A 974 4.65 -30.15 49.44
N LYS A 975 5.55 -29.82 48.51
CA LYS A 975 6.90 -29.29 48.82
C LYS A 975 6.89 -27.82 49.26
N ILE A 976 6.02 -27.00 48.66
CA ILE A 976 5.89 -25.58 48.99
C ILE A 976 4.94 -25.41 50.19
N LYS A 977 5.33 -24.60 51.17
CA LYS A 977 4.58 -24.40 52.44
C LYS A 977 4.00 -23.01 52.62
N GLY A 978 4.48 -22.02 51.87
CA GLY A 978 3.95 -20.66 51.91
C GLY A 978 4.58 -19.78 50.84
N ALA A 979 3.94 -18.65 50.53
CA ALA A 979 4.48 -17.67 49.60
C ALA A 979 4.30 -16.22 50.08
N ILE A 980 5.35 -15.42 49.93
CA ILE A 980 5.34 -13.97 50.16
C ILE A 980 5.38 -13.24 48.83
N LEU A 981 4.44 -12.33 48.61
CA LEU A 981 4.30 -11.58 47.37
C LEU A 981 4.39 -10.08 47.65
N TRP A 982 5.47 -9.44 47.21
CA TRP A 982 5.69 -8.00 47.30
C TRP A 982 5.33 -7.32 45.98
N ALA A 983 4.44 -6.33 46.05
CA ALA A 983 3.96 -5.58 44.89
C ALA A 983 3.68 -6.46 43.64
N PRO A 984 2.99 -7.62 43.76
CA PRO A 984 2.95 -8.61 42.69
C PRO A 984 2.23 -8.12 41.45
N VAL A 985 2.81 -8.40 40.28
CA VAL A 985 2.05 -8.43 39.03
C VAL A 985 1.13 -9.64 39.08
N THR A 986 -0.19 -9.42 39.02
CA THR A 986 -1.17 -10.48 39.26
C THR A 986 -1.64 -11.17 37.98
N ASP A 987 -1.55 -10.50 36.82
CA ASP A 987 -2.08 -11.03 35.57
C ASP A 987 -1.31 -10.51 34.34
N PRO A 988 -0.69 -11.39 33.53
CA PRO A 988 -0.09 -10.99 32.27
C PRO A 988 -1.13 -10.41 31.30
N VAL A 989 -2.39 -10.87 31.28
CA VAL A 989 -3.44 -10.32 30.39
C VAL A 989 -3.66 -8.83 30.70
N LYS A 990 -3.75 -8.47 32.00
CA LYS A 990 -3.85 -7.07 32.41
C LYS A 990 -2.57 -6.30 32.14
N TRP A 991 -1.40 -6.90 32.35
CA TRP A 991 -0.12 -6.26 32.07
C TRP A 991 0.06 -5.95 30.58
N PHE A 992 -0.42 -6.83 29.70
CA PHE A 992 -0.26 -6.75 28.25
C PHE A 992 -1.47 -6.18 27.50
N SER A 993 -2.50 -5.68 28.18
CA SER A 993 -3.66 -5.04 27.54
C SER A 993 -3.42 -3.58 27.18
N GLN A 994 -4.09 -3.12 26.11
CA GLN A 994 -3.96 -1.77 25.54
C GLN A 994 -4.00 -0.61 26.56
N PRO A 995 -4.90 -0.59 27.58
CA PRO A 995 -4.97 0.52 28.53
C PRO A 995 -3.76 0.65 29.45
N ASN A 996 -3.00 -0.43 29.65
CA ASN A 996 -1.81 -0.44 30.51
C ASN A 996 -0.53 -0.32 29.68
N LEU A 997 -0.49 -0.85 28.45
CA LEU A 997 0.61 -0.64 27.50
C LEU A 997 0.81 0.85 27.17
N ALA A 998 -0.27 1.63 27.04
CA ALA A 998 -0.20 3.06 26.77
C ALA A 998 0.36 3.90 27.95
N LYS A 999 0.43 3.33 29.16
CA LYS A 999 0.94 3.99 30.38
C LYS A 999 2.41 3.67 30.66
N ILE A 1000 2.97 2.68 29.97
CA ILE A 1000 4.38 2.29 30.11
C ILE A 1000 5.20 3.20 29.17
N PRO A 1001 6.17 3.98 29.68
CA PRO A 1001 7.01 4.82 28.83
C PRO A 1001 7.72 3.99 27.75
N GLU A 1002 7.90 4.56 26.56
CA GLU A 1002 8.43 3.87 25.36
C GLU A 1002 9.80 3.19 25.60
N SER A 1003 10.60 3.72 26.52
CA SER A 1003 11.85 3.13 26.99
C SER A 1003 11.67 1.76 27.68
N GLY A 1004 10.58 1.57 28.43
CA GLY A 1004 10.22 0.30 29.06
C GLY A 1004 9.64 -0.74 28.10
N LEU A 1005 9.04 -0.29 26.98
CA LEU A 1005 8.57 -1.17 25.90
C LEU A 1005 9.71 -1.68 25.00
N LYS A 1006 10.80 -0.91 24.84
CA LYS A 1006 11.97 -1.27 24.02
C LYS A 1006 12.85 -2.36 24.63
N GLN A 1007 12.84 -2.54 25.95
CA GLN A 1007 13.70 -3.53 26.61
C GLN A 1007 13.17 -4.96 26.52
N PHE A 1008 11.88 -5.15 26.23
CA PHE A 1008 11.30 -6.48 26.05
C PHE A 1008 11.01 -6.75 24.58
N PRO A 1009 11.19 -7.99 24.09
CA PRO A 1009 10.84 -8.38 22.74
C PRO A 1009 9.32 -8.60 22.59
N TYR A 1010 8.49 -7.71 23.17
CA TYR A 1010 7.03 -7.80 23.16
C TYR A 1010 6.46 -7.87 21.75
N THR A 1011 7.11 -7.24 20.79
CA THR A 1011 6.75 -7.36 19.38
C THR A 1011 6.84 -8.81 18.89
N ASN A 1012 7.86 -9.56 19.30
CA ASN A 1012 7.99 -10.98 18.96
C ASN A 1012 7.07 -11.86 19.84
N THR A 1013 6.85 -11.49 21.10
CA THR A 1013 5.84 -12.14 21.96
C THR A 1013 4.45 -12.03 21.31
N PHE A 1014 4.03 -10.85 20.85
CA PHE A 1014 2.75 -10.64 20.18
C PHE A 1014 2.69 -11.29 18.79
N LYS A 1015 3.83 -11.47 18.10
CA LYS A 1015 3.87 -12.30 16.88
C LYS A 1015 3.56 -13.78 17.19
N ILE A 1016 4.03 -14.30 18.32
CA ILE A 1016 3.87 -15.70 18.70
C ILE A 1016 2.52 -15.95 19.38
N MET A 1017 2.16 -15.13 20.36
CA MET A 1017 0.98 -15.31 21.22
C MET A 1017 -0.23 -14.51 20.75
N GLY A 1018 -0.10 -13.56 19.82
CA GLY A 1018 -1.13 -12.55 19.54
C GLY A 1018 -1.23 -11.52 20.67
N ASN A 1019 -1.98 -10.44 20.50
CA ASN A 1019 -2.31 -9.54 21.62
C ASN A 1019 -3.46 -10.14 22.47
N PRO A 1020 -3.64 -9.72 23.74
CA PRO A 1020 -4.71 -10.23 24.61
C PRO A 1020 -6.12 -10.17 24.01
N ASP A 1021 -6.41 -9.15 23.20
CA ASP A 1021 -7.73 -8.95 22.57
C ASP A 1021 -7.97 -9.92 21.40
N SER A 1022 -6.92 -10.24 20.64
CA SER A 1022 -6.94 -11.10 19.44
C SER A 1022 -6.78 -12.59 19.74
N ASN A 1023 -6.19 -12.94 20.89
CA ASN A 1023 -5.92 -14.33 21.27
C ASN A 1023 -6.13 -14.59 22.78
N SER A 1024 -7.28 -14.14 23.28
CA SER A 1024 -7.64 -14.18 24.70
C SER A 1024 -7.45 -15.57 25.35
N LYS A 1025 -7.70 -16.66 24.62
CA LYS A 1025 -7.56 -18.04 25.14
C LYS A 1025 -6.12 -18.37 25.56
N ILE A 1026 -5.11 -18.04 24.74
CA ILE A 1026 -3.70 -18.30 25.11
C ILE A 1026 -3.30 -17.43 26.30
N TRP A 1027 -3.67 -16.16 26.29
CA TRP A 1027 -3.39 -15.21 27.37
C TRP A 1027 -4.05 -15.61 28.69
N GLN A 1028 -5.29 -16.09 28.64
CA GLN A 1028 -5.98 -16.64 29.81
C GLN A 1028 -5.29 -17.92 30.32
N SER A 1029 -4.80 -18.78 29.43
CA SER A 1029 -4.14 -20.04 29.80
C SER A 1029 -2.78 -19.86 30.49
N VAL A 1030 -2.15 -18.68 30.39
CA VAL A 1030 -0.89 -18.34 31.06
C VAL A 1030 -1.09 -17.41 32.25
N SER A 1031 -2.32 -17.03 32.57
CA SER A 1031 -2.64 -16.09 33.65
C SER A 1031 -3.00 -16.83 34.94
N PRO A 1032 -2.30 -16.58 36.07
CA PRO A 1032 -2.59 -17.29 37.31
C PRO A 1032 -3.97 -16.94 37.89
N LEU A 1033 -4.54 -15.76 37.59
CA LEU A 1033 -5.87 -15.38 38.07
C LEU A 1033 -6.99 -16.33 37.63
N ASN A 1034 -6.82 -17.07 36.53
CA ASN A 1034 -7.80 -18.03 36.04
C ASN A 1034 -7.67 -19.42 36.67
N HIS A 1035 -6.66 -19.61 37.53
CA HIS A 1035 -6.32 -20.92 38.09
C HIS A 1035 -6.30 -20.96 39.62
N LEU A 1036 -6.41 -19.81 40.32
CA LEU A 1036 -6.34 -19.63 41.79
C LEU A 1036 -7.01 -20.70 42.65
N GLN A 1037 -8.03 -21.40 42.14
CA GLN A 1037 -8.63 -22.56 42.79
C GLN A 1037 -7.62 -23.68 43.11
N ASN A 1038 -6.51 -23.78 42.39
CA ASN A 1038 -5.51 -24.82 42.59
C ASN A 1038 -4.60 -24.55 43.78
N ILE A 1039 -4.42 -23.29 44.19
CA ILE A 1039 -3.56 -22.95 45.33
C ILE A 1039 -4.18 -23.48 46.63
N ASP A 1040 -3.40 -24.19 47.42
CA ASP A 1040 -3.79 -24.78 48.71
C ASP A 1040 -2.85 -24.38 49.86
N ILE A 1041 -1.90 -23.48 49.61
CA ILE A 1041 -0.92 -23.00 50.58
C ILE A 1041 -1.20 -21.54 51.01
N PRO A 1042 -0.76 -21.13 52.22
CA PRO A 1042 -0.90 -19.76 52.68
C PRO A 1042 -0.11 -18.73 51.84
N ILE A 1043 -0.74 -17.60 51.53
CA ILE A 1043 -0.13 -16.48 50.79
C ILE A 1043 -0.13 -15.22 51.63
N PHE A 1044 1.02 -14.55 51.71
CA PHE A 1044 1.16 -13.25 52.35
C PHE A 1044 1.51 -12.17 51.33
N ILE A 1045 0.60 -11.22 51.12
CA ILE A 1045 0.70 -10.17 50.11
C ILE A 1045 1.04 -8.85 50.79
N GLN A 1046 2.03 -8.13 50.26
CA GLN A 1046 2.50 -6.86 50.80
C GLN A 1046 2.63 -5.84 49.67
N HIS A 1047 2.06 -4.63 49.85
CA HIS A 1047 2.04 -3.62 48.80
C HIS A 1047 2.06 -2.18 49.35
N GLY A 1048 2.80 -1.28 48.70
CA GLY A 1048 2.83 0.14 49.03
C GLY A 1048 1.66 0.89 48.40
N THR A 1049 1.00 1.78 49.15
CA THR A 1049 -0.17 2.52 48.60
C THR A 1049 0.21 3.59 47.58
N ASN A 1050 1.49 3.95 47.46
CA ASN A 1050 2.03 4.94 46.52
C ASN A 1050 2.90 4.26 45.43
N ASP A 1051 2.63 2.99 45.14
CA ASP A 1051 3.24 2.26 44.04
C ASP A 1051 2.72 2.77 42.69
N ASN A 1052 3.60 3.45 41.95
CA ASN A 1052 3.32 4.00 40.63
C ASN A 1052 3.65 3.04 39.47
N ILE A 1053 4.17 1.84 39.77
CA ILE A 1053 4.57 0.83 38.78
C ILE A 1053 3.52 -0.27 38.70
N VAL A 1054 3.19 -0.89 39.83
CA VAL A 1054 2.11 -1.87 39.94
C VAL A 1054 1.03 -1.28 40.84
N PRO A 1055 -0.20 -1.05 40.35
CA PRO A 1055 -1.24 -0.49 41.22
C PRO A 1055 -1.56 -1.44 42.38
N TYR A 1056 -1.53 -0.95 43.63
CA TYR A 1056 -1.84 -1.77 44.81
C TYR A 1056 -3.24 -2.41 44.78
N THR A 1057 -4.15 -1.82 44.00
CA THR A 1057 -5.49 -2.38 43.73
C THR A 1057 -5.44 -3.77 43.11
N TRP A 1058 -4.33 -4.15 42.46
CA TRP A 1058 -4.12 -5.50 41.93
C TRP A 1058 -3.92 -6.51 43.05
N SER A 1059 -3.18 -6.16 44.10
CA SER A 1059 -3.05 -6.98 45.31
C SER A 1059 -4.35 -7.06 46.09
N VAL A 1060 -5.11 -5.96 46.17
CA VAL A 1060 -6.45 -5.98 46.76
C VAL A 1060 -7.37 -6.94 46.01
N TYR A 1061 -7.33 -6.91 44.68
CA TYR A 1061 -8.12 -7.81 43.84
C TYR A 1061 -7.70 -9.27 44.02
N LEU A 1062 -6.39 -9.57 43.98
CA LEU A 1062 -5.88 -10.92 44.19
C LEU A 1062 -6.28 -11.46 45.57
N ASN A 1063 -6.12 -10.68 46.64
CA ASN A 1063 -6.49 -11.10 47.99
C ASN A 1063 -7.99 -11.39 48.08
N LYS A 1064 -8.84 -10.52 47.51
CA LYS A 1064 -10.29 -10.75 47.44
C LYS A 1064 -10.64 -12.02 46.65
N SER A 1065 -9.96 -12.28 45.53
CA SER A 1065 -10.18 -13.48 44.72
C SER A 1065 -9.77 -14.76 45.45
N LEU A 1066 -8.65 -14.74 46.18
CA LEU A 1066 -8.18 -15.86 47.00
C LEU A 1066 -9.15 -16.12 48.17
N ILE A 1067 -9.55 -15.09 48.91
CA ILE A 1067 -10.52 -15.24 50.02
C ILE A 1067 -11.87 -15.75 49.50
N LYS A 1068 -12.34 -15.28 48.34
CA LYS A 1068 -13.59 -15.75 47.71
C LYS A 1068 -13.55 -17.25 47.35
N LEU A 1069 -12.35 -17.81 47.17
CA LEU A 1069 -12.13 -19.22 46.88
C LEU A 1069 -11.74 -20.02 48.14
N ASP A 1070 -12.02 -19.48 49.33
CA ASP A 1070 -11.69 -20.04 50.66
C ASP A 1070 -10.20 -20.37 50.82
N LYS A 1071 -9.31 -19.53 50.25
CA LYS A 1071 -7.86 -19.67 50.35
C LYS A 1071 -7.30 -18.84 51.51
N ASN A 1072 -6.29 -19.37 52.19
CA ASN A 1072 -5.57 -18.66 53.24
C ASN A 1072 -4.67 -17.57 52.64
N SER A 1073 -5.16 -16.33 52.63
CA SER A 1073 -4.47 -15.17 52.07
C SER A 1073 -4.59 -13.98 53.00
N ASN A 1074 -3.47 -13.32 53.30
CA ASN A 1074 -3.42 -12.11 54.10
C ASN A 1074 -2.75 -10.97 53.29
N LEU A 1075 -3.30 -9.76 53.38
CA LEU A 1075 -2.81 -8.57 52.66
C LEU A 1075 -2.49 -7.45 53.65
N VAL A 1076 -1.25 -6.96 53.60
CA VAL A 1076 -0.82 -5.76 54.32
C VAL A 1076 -0.49 -4.65 53.32
N LEU A 1077 -1.13 -3.49 53.52
CA LEU A 1077 -0.87 -2.28 52.73
C LEU A 1077 -0.05 -1.28 53.54
N TYR A 1078 1.12 -0.93 53.02
CA TYR A 1078 2.03 0.02 53.65
C TYR A 1078 1.74 1.43 53.11
N LYS A 1079 1.18 2.27 53.97
CA LYS A 1079 0.81 3.65 53.61
C LYS A 1079 2.04 4.42 53.13
N ASN A 1080 1.87 5.20 52.07
CA ASN A 1080 2.89 6.07 51.44
C ASN A 1080 4.15 5.37 50.88
N ASN A 1081 4.24 4.04 50.97
CA ASN A 1081 5.38 3.30 50.42
C ASN A 1081 5.33 3.21 48.89
N ASN A 1082 6.52 3.11 48.29
CA ASN A 1082 6.73 2.96 46.85
C ASN A 1082 6.78 1.48 46.43
N HIS A 1083 7.05 1.21 45.15
CA HIS A 1083 7.14 -0.13 44.56
C HIS A 1083 8.07 -1.08 45.32
N ASN A 1084 9.22 -0.57 45.81
CA ASN A 1084 10.23 -1.37 46.50
C ASN A 1084 10.00 -1.48 48.03
N LEU A 1085 8.91 -0.91 48.54
CA LEU A 1085 8.59 -0.83 49.98
C LEU A 1085 9.72 -0.23 50.82
N SER A 1086 10.41 0.79 50.29
CA SER A 1086 11.65 1.30 50.87
C SER A 1086 11.46 2.08 52.17
N LEU A 1087 10.29 2.70 52.40
CA LEU A 1087 10.05 3.53 53.59
C LEU A 1087 9.72 2.70 54.84
N SER A 1088 9.24 1.46 54.66
CA SER A 1088 8.89 0.55 55.76
C SER A 1088 9.67 -0.76 55.68
N ARG A 1089 10.89 -0.70 55.13
CA ARG A 1089 11.69 -1.87 54.75
C ARG A 1089 11.92 -2.88 55.88
N GLU A 1090 12.26 -2.41 57.08
CA GLU A 1090 12.51 -3.28 58.23
C GLU A 1090 11.23 -3.97 58.70
N GLN A 1091 10.12 -3.22 58.80
CA GLN A 1091 8.81 -3.77 59.16
C GLN A 1091 8.35 -4.84 58.14
N VAL A 1092 8.47 -4.53 56.85
CA VAL A 1092 8.10 -5.42 55.74
C VAL A 1092 8.87 -6.75 55.81
N LEU A 1093 10.17 -6.68 56.12
CA LEU A 1093 11.00 -7.88 56.29
C LEU A 1093 10.65 -8.65 57.57
N SER A 1094 10.33 -7.96 58.67
CA SER A 1094 9.88 -8.58 59.92
C SER A 1094 8.55 -9.32 59.74
N ASP A 1095 7.53 -8.67 59.18
CA ASP A 1095 6.22 -9.26 58.95
C ASP A 1095 6.31 -10.49 58.02
N SER A 1096 7.19 -10.41 57.02
CA SER A 1096 7.49 -11.54 56.14
C SER A 1096 8.14 -12.70 56.89
N LEU A 1097 9.08 -12.42 57.80
CA LEU A 1097 9.76 -13.43 58.59
C LEU A 1097 8.81 -14.12 59.57
N ASP A 1098 7.92 -13.36 60.21
CA ASP A 1098 6.92 -13.90 61.13
C ASP A 1098 5.93 -14.82 60.40
N PHE A 1099 5.53 -14.45 59.18
CA PHE A 1099 4.76 -15.32 58.29
C PHE A 1099 5.52 -16.61 57.95
N LEU A 1100 6.81 -16.54 57.60
CA LEU A 1100 7.60 -17.75 57.29
C LEU A 1100 7.85 -18.64 58.51
N LYS A 1101 7.97 -18.08 59.72
CA LYS A 1101 8.20 -18.87 60.95
C LYS A 1101 6.94 -19.55 61.46
N SER A 1102 5.76 -18.98 61.18
CA SER A 1102 4.46 -19.52 61.58
C SER A 1102 3.96 -20.67 60.69
N HIS A 1103 4.66 -20.97 59.59
CA HIS A 1103 4.35 -22.03 58.63
C HIS A 1103 5.57 -22.94 58.38
#